data_AF-A0A7S8EA84-F1
#
_entry.id   AF-A0A7S8EA84-F1
#
_cell.length_a   1.000
_cell.length_b   1.000
_cell.length_c   1.000
_cell.angle_alpha   90.00
_cell.angle_beta   90.00
_cell.angle_gamma   90.00
#
_symmetry.space_group_name_H-M   'P 1'
#
loop_
_entity.id
_entity.type
_entity.pdbx_description
1 polymer ?
#
loop_
_entity_poly.entity_id
_entity_poly.type
_entity_poly.pdbx_seq_one_letter_code
_entity_poly.pdbx_strand_id
1 'polypeptide(L)'
;MADLKQRIDSLRERLNFASSGQMAEIEREARELLADAKNTEYEAEVQALFARLAQANGPQNGGDEGNTPALRGLLRRARIRIEMAGDQEDIDEALDILGEALAMAPNNGDVIALLEQAAQNSAQAGRRVSDMFKRYGVVRSMPSATDVSRPRPTTETNQPQPAVPGTEPPRPAPSNTVPINAGADELLSQLSETYYAGDYQQTIDIANRILNAEPGNLSAQEYRQKAEDNLIRGIVPDHRIPFDARVAYNRANSLVRAGNYDEAARLYREARDIAEQSGILSWKDVEQALLDIQDLALARELLDEGDRLITADNWQEAIRKYEGALRVVPNDPQAEERLDNARRIQQDADQVSMRLNMLSGSMQEQVEQLQNARSTLARARQLLPNSQRLGELQRQIESKLNGVKAQLNEQAQAALSRARNATSLEDRVMLNNEAIRLMEFAVELDPNDTSTSEALMQARTATGDFAKAQQTIKRAQMLVAQNYDAELTQARTMLAGLTDGAQDEQYRLVVNDLFNRYIERVTAALADGNAGEAQAWLDQMREDPFRILGRRSDIFRLENELRGRRNRGRIIAGGIIGIILIGLAAVAFATRPQWEGALFPSPTPTDTATATASITYTPSMTPTASDTPLPSATPTASLTPTPTFTATWTWTPSPTWTPSYTPTATLTPTHTFTPTDTATPTSTDTPTSTPTTTLTPSQTTTPPALCQAYVSRESGINLREEPTTVSVRVRMLPQNTTMEVIQIQPGTNDQLLWYQVRTRVDDTFYVGWVREDTLNFLTDCGDLP
;
A
#
# COMPACT_ATOMS: atom_id res chain seq x y z
N MET A 1 47.60 15.89 41.52
CA MET A 1 47.82 17.31 41.19
C MET A 1 49.01 17.51 40.25
N ALA A 2 50.22 16.96 40.52
CA ALA A 2 51.37 17.07 39.60
C ALA A 2 51.13 16.47 38.20
N ASP A 3 50.38 15.37 38.12
CA ASP A 3 50.02 14.69 36.86
C ASP A 3 49.10 15.53 35.95
N LEU A 4 48.18 16.29 36.56
CA LEU A 4 47.22 17.11 35.82
C LEU A 4 47.91 18.31 35.14
N LYS A 5 48.87 18.94 35.85
CA LYS A 5 49.70 20.02 35.30
C LYS A 5 50.59 19.54 34.14
N GLN A 6 51.20 18.36 34.27
CA GLN A 6 51.97 17.76 33.17
C GLN A 6 51.11 17.48 31.94
N ARG A 7 49.87 16.99 32.13
CA ARG A 7 48.93 16.77 31.03
C ARG A 7 48.55 18.09 30.34
N ILE A 8 48.29 19.16 31.10
CA ILE A 8 48.01 20.50 30.55
C ILE A 8 49.19 21.05 29.73
N ASP A 9 50.41 20.98 30.27
CA ASP A 9 51.60 21.47 29.60
C ASP A 9 51.89 20.66 28.32
N SER A 10 51.70 19.34 28.36
CA SER A 10 51.87 18.47 27.18
C SER A 10 50.85 18.75 26.07
N LEU A 11 49.59 19.04 26.44
CA LEU A 11 48.55 19.38 25.48
C LEU A 11 48.81 20.76 24.86
N ARG A 12 49.29 21.71 25.66
CA ARG A 12 49.70 23.05 25.20
C ARG A 12 50.86 22.98 24.21
N GLU A 13 51.85 22.13 24.46
CA GLU A 13 52.97 21.95 23.54
C GLU A 13 52.51 21.30 22.23
N ARG A 14 51.66 20.27 22.29
CA ARG A 14 51.08 19.63 21.10
C ARG A 14 50.20 20.57 20.29
N LEU A 15 49.42 21.44 20.93
CA LEU A 15 48.59 22.43 20.25
C LEU A 15 49.43 23.43 19.44
N ASN A 16 50.62 23.80 19.93
CA ASN A 16 51.50 24.72 19.21
C ASN A 16 52.10 24.14 17.92
N PHE A 17 52.10 22.81 17.75
CA PHE A 17 52.69 22.11 16.61
C PHE A 17 51.69 21.21 15.85
N ALA A 18 50.39 21.35 16.12
CA ALA A 18 49.36 20.49 15.56
C ALA A 18 49.10 20.75 14.07
N SER A 19 48.92 19.68 13.29
CA SER A 19 48.41 19.74 11.91
C SER A 19 46.88 19.55 11.87
N SER A 20 46.22 19.96 10.77
CA SER A 20 44.75 19.91 10.64
C SER A 20 44.13 18.52 10.89
N GLY A 21 44.84 17.44 10.56
CA GLY A 21 44.40 16.07 10.83
C GLY A 21 44.48 15.63 12.30
N GLN A 22 45.25 16.34 13.14
CA GLN A 22 45.44 16.03 14.57
C GLN A 22 44.53 16.86 15.49
N MET A 23 43.85 17.88 14.95
CA MET A 23 43.03 18.81 15.73
C MET A 23 41.83 18.15 16.40
N ALA A 24 41.18 17.20 15.73
CA ALA A 24 40.03 16.47 16.30
C ALA A 24 40.42 15.59 17.50
N GLU A 25 41.63 15.03 17.50
CA GLU A 25 42.15 14.22 18.60
C GLU A 25 42.53 15.09 19.80
N ILE A 26 43.18 16.23 19.55
CA ILE A 26 43.54 17.21 20.59
C ILE A 26 42.27 17.81 21.22
N GLU A 27 41.21 18.03 20.42
CA GLU A 27 39.92 18.52 20.94
C GLU A 27 39.25 17.52 21.88
N ARG A 28 39.27 16.23 21.54
CA ARG A 28 38.72 15.17 22.42
C ARG A 28 39.47 15.11 23.74
N GLU A 29 40.80 15.14 23.68
CA GLU A 29 41.68 15.10 24.86
C GLU A 29 41.54 16.37 25.72
N ALA A 30 41.31 17.53 25.10
CA ALA A 30 41.00 18.79 25.79
C ALA A 30 39.66 18.74 26.56
N ARG A 31 38.63 18.07 26.00
CA ARG A 31 37.32 17.91 26.68
C ARG A 31 37.43 17.00 27.90
N GLU A 32 38.22 15.93 27.80
CA GLU A 32 38.51 15.04 28.94
C GLU A 32 39.28 15.78 30.04
N LEU A 33 40.29 16.58 29.67
CA LEU A 33 41.04 17.43 30.60
C LEU A 33 40.17 18.48 31.31
N LEU A 34 39.19 19.06 30.61
CA LEU A 34 38.25 20.02 31.20
C LEU A 34 37.32 19.35 32.24
N ALA A 35 36.90 18.11 31.98
CA ALA A 35 36.11 17.34 32.93
C ALA A 35 36.94 16.98 34.18
N ASP A 36 38.20 16.56 33.99
CA ASP A 36 39.13 16.21 35.07
C ASP A 36 39.56 17.43 35.90
N ALA A 37 39.66 18.62 35.28
CA ALA A 37 40.11 19.85 35.93
C ALA A 37 39.00 20.63 36.65
N LYS A 38 37.75 20.18 36.55
CA LYS A 38 36.59 20.88 37.12
C LYS A 38 36.66 20.93 38.65
N ASN A 39 36.42 22.11 39.23
CA ASN A 39 36.57 22.41 40.66
C ASN A 39 38.01 22.24 41.20
N THR A 40 39.03 22.43 40.35
CA THR A 40 40.44 22.45 40.75
C THR A 40 41.08 23.80 40.48
N GLU A 41 42.25 24.08 41.08
CA GLU A 41 43.01 25.32 40.84
C GLU A 41 43.44 25.52 39.37
N TYR A 42 43.44 24.45 38.57
CA TYR A 42 43.84 24.46 37.15
C TYR A 42 42.65 24.66 36.19
N GLU A 43 41.42 24.78 36.69
CA GLU A 43 40.22 24.92 35.85
C GLU A 43 40.32 26.13 34.90
N ALA A 44 40.79 27.27 35.41
CA ALA A 44 40.97 28.48 34.61
C ALA A 44 42.03 28.32 33.52
N GLU A 45 43.11 27.57 33.79
CA GLU A 45 44.15 27.29 32.79
C GLU A 45 43.64 26.36 31.68
N VAL A 46 42.84 25.34 32.02
CA VAL A 46 42.24 24.42 31.05
C VAL A 46 41.15 25.10 30.23
N GLN A 47 40.33 25.96 30.84
CA GLN A 47 39.35 26.78 30.11
C GLN A 47 40.04 27.73 29.12
N ALA A 48 41.16 28.36 29.50
CA ALA A 48 41.95 29.21 28.59
C ALA A 48 42.59 28.40 27.44
N LEU A 49 43.02 27.17 27.70
CA LEU A 49 43.53 26.25 26.68
C LEU A 49 42.41 25.85 25.70
N PHE A 50 41.21 25.57 26.21
CA PHE A 50 40.04 25.23 25.41
C PHE A 50 39.58 26.41 24.54
N ALA A 51 39.62 27.63 25.09
CA ALA A 51 39.34 28.85 24.33
C ALA A 51 40.34 29.04 23.18
N ARG A 52 41.64 28.79 23.40
CA ARG A 52 42.65 28.82 22.32
C ARG A 52 42.42 27.73 21.28
N LEU A 53 42.03 26.53 21.70
CA LEU A 53 41.73 25.43 20.78
C LEU A 53 40.50 25.76 19.92
N ALA A 54 39.46 26.35 20.50
CA ALA A 54 38.29 26.85 19.77
C ALA A 54 38.67 27.98 18.80
N GLN A 55 39.62 28.84 19.16
CA GLN A 55 40.12 29.91 18.30
C GLN A 55 41.03 29.40 17.16
N ALA A 56 41.68 28.25 17.34
CA ALA A 56 42.49 27.57 16.33
C ALA A 56 41.66 26.65 15.40
N ASN A 57 40.51 26.14 15.88
CA ASN A 57 39.56 25.33 15.10
C ASN A 57 38.40 26.16 14.51
N GLY A 58 38.27 27.43 14.87
CA GLY A 58 37.41 28.37 14.14
C GLY A 58 37.91 28.54 12.70
N PRO A 59 37.02 28.91 11.75
CA PRO A 59 37.46 29.26 10.40
C PRO A 59 38.60 30.28 10.53
N GLN A 60 39.71 30.02 9.85
CA GLN A 60 40.99 30.72 10.03
C GLN A 60 40.78 32.21 10.28
N ASN A 61 41.16 32.67 11.48
CA ASN A 61 41.19 34.08 11.90
C ASN A 61 42.25 34.87 11.10
N GLY A 62 42.03 35.01 9.80
CA GLY A 62 42.82 35.82 8.88
C GLY A 62 42.00 36.76 8.00
N GLY A 63 40.67 36.84 8.18
CA GLY A 63 39.79 37.65 7.33
C GLY A 63 38.58 38.31 8.03
N ASP A 64 38.50 38.26 9.35
CA ASP A 64 37.27 38.65 10.07
C ASP A 64 37.04 40.16 10.22
N GLU A 65 37.95 41.02 9.72
CA GLU A 65 37.70 42.48 9.66
C GLU A 65 36.68 42.89 8.56
N GLY A 66 36.08 41.94 7.82
CA GLY A 66 35.11 42.24 6.73
C GLY A 66 33.87 41.33 6.62
N ASN A 67 33.68 40.32 7.47
CA ASN A 67 32.61 39.34 7.33
C ASN A 67 31.33 39.73 8.10
N THR A 68 30.55 40.65 7.51
CA THR A 68 29.20 40.99 8.02
C THR A 68 28.30 39.74 8.06
N PRO A 69 27.32 39.66 8.99
CA PRO A 69 26.33 38.57 9.00
C PRO A 69 25.63 38.40 7.64
N ALA A 70 25.34 39.51 6.95
CA ALA A 70 24.78 39.50 5.60
C ALA A 70 25.69 38.80 4.58
N LEU A 71 27.00 39.08 4.60
CA LEU A 71 27.96 38.43 3.72
C LEU A 71 28.06 36.91 3.99
N ARG A 72 28.03 36.51 5.27
CA ARG A 72 28.03 35.09 5.65
C ARG A 72 26.79 34.35 5.14
N GLY A 73 25.61 34.97 5.20
CA GLY A 73 24.37 34.43 4.64
C GLY A 73 24.46 34.20 3.13
N LEU A 74 24.94 35.21 2.38
CA LEU A 74 25.13 35.12 0.93
C LEU A 74 26.11 34.01 0.54
N LEU A 75 27.25 33.92 1.23
CA LEU A 75 28.26 32.90 0.95
C LEU A 75 27.74 31.48 1.23
N ARG A 76 26.97 31.31 2.31
CA ARG A 76 26.34 30.02 2.63
C ARG A 76 25.33 29.61 1.56
N ARG A 77 24.42 30.51 1.16
CA ARG A 77 23.41 30.25 0.11
C ARG A 77 24.06 29.92 -1.22
N ALA A 78 25.08 30.69 -1.64
CA ALA A 78 25.82 30.43 -2.86
C ALA A 78 26.53 29.06 -2.85
N ARG A 79 27.18 28.71 -1.73
CA ARG A 79 27.85 27.41 -1.59
C ARG A 79 26.87 26.25 -1.73
N ILE A 80 25.73 26.31 -1.05
CA ILE A 80 24.72 25.26 -1.09
C ILE A 80 24.20 25.10 -2.53
N ARG A 81 23.90 26.20 -3.23
CA ARG A 81 23.51 26.14 -4.65
C ARG A 81 24.58 25.52 -5.55
N ILE A 82 25.86 25.90 -5.39
CA ILE A 82 26.96 25.31 -6.17
C ILE A 82 27.11 23.82 -5.90
N GLU A 83 26.98 23.37 -4.66
CA GLU A 83 27.10 21.96 -4.29
C GLU A 83 25.94 21.10 -4.80
N MET A 84 24.75 21.69 -4.94
CA MET A 84 23.55 20.99 -5.40
C MET A 84 23.33 21.10 -6.90
N ALA A 85 24.10 21.95 -7.58
CA ALA A 85 23.86 22.31 -8.97
C ALA A 85 23.70 21.07 -9.85
N GLY A 86 22.47 20.88 -10.34
CA GLY A 86 22.13 19.87 -11.32
C GLY A 86 22.23 20.38 -12.76
N ASP A 87 22.03 21.70 -12.91
CA ASP A 87 21.97 22.40 -14.19
C ASP A 87 22.74 23.73 -14.17
N GLN A 88 22.71 24.43 -15.30
CA GLN A 88 23.39 25.71 -15.48
C GLN A 88 22.67 26.86 -14.76
N GLU A 89 21.35 26.75 -14.55
CA GLU A 89 20.52 27.76 -13.88
C GLU A 89 20.93 27.91 -12.41
N ASP A 90 21.17 26.78 -11.72
CA ASP A 90 21.69 26.76 -10.35
C ASP A 90 23.01 27.50 -10.18
N ILE A 91 23.91 27.35 -11.14
CA ILE A 91 25.20 28.03 -11.15
C ILE A 91 25.03 29.51 -11.45
N ASP A 92 24.14 29.86 -12.37
CA ASP A 92 23.88 31.26 -12.72
C ASP A 92 23.26 32.04 -11.55
N GLU A 93 22.35 31.42 -10.79
CA GLU A 93 21.81 32.01 -9.56
C GLU A 93 22.87 32.12 -8.46
N ALA A 94 23.72 31.11 -8.30
CA ALA A 94 24.84 31.19 -7.36
C ALA A 94 25.81 32.33 -7.73
N LEU A 95 26.05 32.57 -9.01
CA LEU A 95 26.88 33.68 -9.49
C LEU A 95 26.24 35.05 -9.22
N ASP A 96 24.92 35.17 -9.31
CA ASP A 96 24.21 36.41 -9.01
C ASP A 96 24.30 36.74 -7.50
N ILE A 97 24.14 35.72 -6.63
CA ILE A 97 24.34 35.85 -5.18
C ILE A 97 25.78 36.21 -4.85
N LEU A 98 26.76 35.56 -5.49
CA LEU A 98 28.18 35.88 -5.32
C LEU A 98 28.54 37.25 -5.86
N GLY A 99 27.79 37.77 -6.84
CA GLY A 99 27.94 39.14 -7.33
C GLY A 99 27.50 40.18 -6.33
N GLU A 100 26.40 39.93 -5.61
CA GLU A 100 25.99 40.74 -4.47
C GLU A 100 27.05 40.70 -3.35
N ALA A 101 27.55 39.51 -3.02
CA ALA A 101 28.62 39.33 -2.04
C ALA A 101 29.92 40.07 -2.44
N LEU A 102 30.30 40.00 -3.73
CA LEU A 102 31.48 40.68 -4.27
C LEU A 102 31.33 42.21 -4.26
N ALA A 103 30.10 42.72 -4.43
CA ALA A 103 29.84 44.15 -4.32
C ALA A 103 30.00 44.66 -2.87
N MET A 104 29.67 43.83 -1.88
CA MET A 104 29.86 44.15 -0.45
C MET A 104 31.32 44.06 -0.03
N ALA A 105 32.03 43.01 -0.46
CA ALA A 105 33.42 42.76 -0.07
C ALA A 105 34.29 42.31 -1.27
N PRO A 106 34.79 43.26 -2.09
CA PRO A 106 35.49 42.96 -3.35
C PRO A 106 36.77 42.13 -3.20
N ASN A 107 37.44 42.24 -2.04
CA ASN A 107 38.73 41.60 -1.78
C ASN A 107 38.62 40.40 -0.82
N ASN A 108 37.40 39.92 -0.55
CA ASN A 108 37.20 38.80 0.36
C ASN A 108 37.62 37.48 -0.31
N GLY A 109 38.57 36.77 0.30
CA GLY A 109 39.12 35.53 -0.23
C GLY A 109 38.08 34.41 -0.41
N ASP A 110 37.07 34.33 0.46
CA ASP A 110 36.03 33.30 0.40
C ASP A 110 35.08 33.52 -0.78
N VAL A 111 34.73 34.79 -1.06
CA VAL A 111 33.90 35.17 -2.21
C VAL A 111 34.63 34.83 -3.51
N ILE A 112 35.92 35.16 -3.58
CA ILE A 112 36.77 34.88 -4.75
C ILE A 112 36.89 33.37 -4.97
N ALA A 113 37.15 32.59 -3.91
CA ALA A 113 37.25 31.14 -3.99
C ALA A 113 35.95 30.48 -4.50
N LEU A 114 34.79 30.90 -3.99
CA LEU A 114 33.50 30.38 -4.44
C LEU A 114 33.17 30.79 -5.89
N LEU A 115 33.53 32.01 -6.31
CA LEU A 115 33.41 32.44 -7.71
C LEU A 115 34.31 31.61 -8.63
N GLU A 116 35.53 31.30 -8.22
CA GLU A 116 36.43 30.42 -8.98
C GLU A 116 35.93 28.98 -9.03
N GLN A 117 35.31 28.47 -7.95
CA GLN A 117 34.66 27.16 -7.95
C GLN A 117 33.46 27.15 -8.93
N ALA A 118 32.60 28.16 -8.90
CA ALA A 118 31.49 28.29 -9.84
C ALA A 118 31.97 28.40 -11.30
N ALA A 119 33.10 29.09 -11.54
CA ALA A 119 33.72 29.19 -12.87
C ALA A 119 34.18 27.85 -13.45
N GLN A 120 34.46 26.85 -12.60
CA GLN A 120 34.88 25.52 -13.06
C GLN A 120 33.72 24.68 -13.59
N ASN A 121 32.47 25.00 -13.22
CA ASN A 121 31.30 24.22 -13.64
C ASN A 121 30.96 24.40 -15.11
N SER A 122 31.17 25.59 -15.68
CA SER A 122 30.95 25.80 -17.13
C SER A 122 31.82 26.90 -17.73
N ALA A 123 32.08 26.78 -19.03
CA ALA A 123 32.83 27.79 -19.77
C ALA A 123 32.09 29.15 -19.82
N GLN A 124 30.77 29.17 -19.67
CA GLN A 124 29.97 30.39 -19.59
C GLN A 124 30.09 31.02 -18.20
N ALA A 125 29.99 30.23 -17.14
CA ALA A 125 30.23 30.68 -15.76
C ALA A 125 31.63 31.29 -15.63
N GLY A 126 32.66 30.64 -16.20
CA GLY A 126 34.02 31.18 -16.20
C GLY A 126 34.18 32.54 -16.90
N ARG A 127 33.36 32.83 -17.92
CA ARG A 127 33.32 34.15 -18.57
C ARG A 127 32.65 35.19 -17.67
N ARG A 128 31.47 34.88 -17.10
CA ARG A 128 30.76 35.77 -16.16
C ARG A 128 31.65 36.14 -14.98
N VAL A 129 32.31 35.15 -14.37
CA VAL A 129 33.26 35.38 -13.26
C VAL A 129 34.45 36.23 -13.69
N SER A 130 35.01 35.99 -14.89
CA SER A 130 36.08 36.84 -15.42
C SER A 130 35.64 38.29 -15.61
N ASP A 131 34.40 38.53 -16.04
CA ASP A 131 33.87 39.88 -16.22
C ASP A 131 33.56 40.56 -14.89
N MET A 132 33.07 39.80 -13.89
CA MET A 132 32.91 40.28 -12.52
C MET A 132 34.26 40.70 -11.91
N PHE A 133 35.30 39.88 -12.02
CA PHE A 133 36.62 40.22 -11.52
C PHE A 133 37.21 41.47 -12.20
N LYS A 134 36.99 41.63 -13.52
CA LYS A 134 37.39 42.86 -14.22
C LYS A 134 36.62 44.08 -13.71
N ARG A 135 35.31 43.95 -13.47
CA ARG A 135 34.44 45.05 -13.01
C ARG A 135 34.80 45.53 -11.61
N TYR A 136 35.15 44.61 -10.72
CA TYR A 136 35.48 44.89 -9.31
C TYR A 136 36.99 44.98 -9.03
N GLY A 137 37.86 44.84 -10.04
CA GLY A 137 39.30 45.04 -9.91
C GLY A 137 40.06 43.93 -9.18
N VAL A 138 39.54 42.70 -9.17
CA VAL A 138 40.13 41.55 -8.46
C VAL A 138 41.29 40.95 -9.28
N VAL A 139 42.49 40.88 -8.69
CA VAL A 139 43.68 40.30 -9.34
C VAL A 139 43.72 38.79 -9.09
N ARG A 140 43.60 37.98 -10.15
CA ARG A 140 43.75 36.52 -10.07
C ARG A 140 45.19 36.14 -9.72
N SER A 141 45.43 35.60 -8.53
CA SER A 141 46.62 34.79 -8.26
C SER A 141 46.35 33.35 -8.72
N MET A 142 46.60 33.04 -9.99
CA MET A 142 46.53 31.65 -10.46
C MET A 142 47.74 30.85 -9.94
N PRO A 143 47.59 29.60 -9.48
CA PRO A 143 48.72 28.73 -9.22
C PRO A 143 49.26 28.20 -10.56
N SER A 144 50.42 28.69 -10.99
CA SER A 144 51.16 28.09 -12.11
C SER A 144 51.77 26.75 -11.70
N ALA A 145 51.57 25.75 -12.55
CA ALA A 145 52.25 24.46 -12.47
C ALA A 145 53.76 24.62 -12.69
N THR A 146 54.53 23.85 -11.91
CA THR A 146 55.94 23.46 -12.10
C THR A 146 56.96 24.59 -12.28
N ASP A 147 57.72 24.88 -11.22
CA ASP A 147 59.18 24.71 -11.30
C ASP A 147 59.80 24.46 -9.91
N VAL A 148 60.61 23.41 -9.83
CA VAL A 148 61.34 22.98 -8.63
C VAL A 148 62.83 23.18 -8.91
N SER A 149 63.46 23.96 -8.05
CA SER A 149 64.91 24.04 -7.75
C SER A 149 65.75 25.11 -8.44
N ARG A 150 66.21 26.10 -7.64
CA ARG A 150 67.64 26.14 -7.22
C ARG A 150 67.90 27.13 -6.06
N PRO A 151 69.02 26.95 -5.32
CA PRO A 151 69.20 27.45 -3.96
C PRO A 151 69.81 28.85 -3.86
N ARG A 152 69.59 29.42 -2.68
CA ARG A 152 70.26 30.53 -1.94
C ARG A 152 71.57 31.07 -2.52
N PRO A 153 71.82 32.38 -2.33
CA PRO A 153 72.82 32.74 -1.31
C PRO A 153 72.34 33.81 -0.33
N THR A 154 72.82 33.63 0.89
CA THR A 154 72.85 34.58 2.00
C THR A 154 73.58 35.86 1.63
N THR A 155 73.11 37.00 2.13
CA THR A 155 74.01 38.07 2.56
C THR A 155 73.39 38.80 3.74
N GLU A 156 74.03 38.63 4.89
CA GLU A 156 73.91 39.55 6.02
C GLU A 156 74.40 40.94 5.59
N THR A 157 73.73 42.00 6.02
CA THR A 157 74.44 43.22 6.39
C THR A 157 73.70 43.91 7.52
N ASN A 158 74.49 44.25 8.53
CA ASN A 158 74.13 44.70 9.85
C ASN A 158 74.23 46.24 9.92
N GLN A 159 73.39 46.86 10.77
CA GLN A 159 73.55 48.17 11.42
C GLN A 159 73.33 49.50 10.61
N PRO A 160 73.13 50.67 11.27
CA PRO A 160 72.05 51.01 12.23
C PRO A 160 71.54 52.50 12.14
N GLN A 161 70.40 52.80 12.78
CA GLN A 161 69.96 54.15 13.26
C GLN A 161 69.59 55.24 12.20
N PRO A 162 68.75 56.27 12.50
CA PRO A 162 68.69 57.02 13.77
C PRO A 162 67.30 57.31 14.36
N ALA A 163 67.33 57.61 15.65
CA ALA A 163 66.27 58.21 16.43
C ALA A 163 66.29 59.75 16.33
N VAL A 164 65.26 60.36 16.96
CA VAL A 164 65.15 61.74 17.50
C VAL A 164 64.41 62.74 16.57
N PRO A 165 63.67 63.79 17.04
CA PRO A 165 63.03 64.07 18.35
C PRO A 165 61.55 64.54 18.29
N GLY A 166 60.86 64.42 19.43
CA GLY A 166 60.18 65.55 20.07
C GLY A 166 58.73 65.87 19.66
N THR A 167 57.80 65.62 20.58
CA THR A 167 56.73 66.58 20.87
C THR A 167 56.35 66.49 22.35
N GLU A 168 56.09 67.67 22.88
CA GLU A 168 56.09 68.12 24.26
C GLU A 168 54.79 67.71 24.98
N PRO A 169 54.84 67.35 26.28
CA PRO A 169 53.61 67.08 27.04
C PRO A 169 52.89 68.40 27.40
N PRO A 170 51.54 68.44 27.41
CA PRO A 170 50.81 69.68 27.64
C PRO A 170 50.83 70.08 29.13
N ARG A 171 50.97 71.39 29.33
CA ARG A 171 50.91 72.11 30.60
C ARG A 171 49.50 72.04 31.23
N PRO A 172 49.36 71.95 32.58
CA PRO A 172 48.07 71.92 33.25
C PRO A 172 47.54 73.33 33.59
N ALA A 173 46.22 73.50 33.59
CA ALA A 173 45.47 74.56 34.28
C ALA A 173 44.01 74.13 34.48
N PRO A 174 43.27 74.68 35.45
CA PRO A 174 43.54 74.79 36.88
C PRO A 174 42.64 73.84 37.70
N SER A 175 43.08 73.56 38.91
CA SER A 175 42.41 72.76 39.93
C SER A 175 41.10 73.38 40.41
N ASN A 176 39.97 72.74 40.10
CA ASN A 176 38.77 72.79 40.94
C ASN A 176 38.80 71.57 41.86
N THR A 177 39.28 71.79 43.08
CA THR A 177 39.20 70.82 44.18
C THR A 177 37.76 70.68 44.65
N VAL A 178 37.09 69.61 44.23
CA VAL A 178 35.95 69.02 44.94
C VAL A 178 36.47 67.82 45.74
N PRO A 179 36.03 67.58 46.99
CA PRO A 179 36.60 66.52 47.83
C PRO A 179 36.35 65.11 47.25
N ILE A 180 37.40 64.29 47.24
CA ILE A 180 37.58 63.13 46.35
C ILE A 180 36.86 61.84 46.80
N ASN A 181 36.28 61.77 48.00
CA ASN A 181 35.74 60.49 48.51
C ASN A 181 34.21 60.34 48.48
N ALA A 182 33.43 61.37 48.09
CA ALA A 182 31.98 61.27 47.98
C ALA A 182 31.49 60.92 46.55
N GLY A 183 32.31 61.22 45.53
CA GLY A 183 31.95 60.99 44.13
C GLY A 183 32.23 59.57 43.62
N ALA A 184 33.17 58.84 44.24
CA ALA A 184 33.51 57.48 43.83
C ALA A 184 32.36 56.49 44.12
N ASP A 185 31.75 56.57 45.30
CA ASP A 185 30.59 55.74 45.67
C ASP A 185 29.35 56.05 44.82
N GLU A 186 29.13 57.33 44.49
CA GLU A 186 28.04 57.76 43.60
C GLU A 186 28.25 57.25 42.17
N LEU A 187 29.48 57.33 41.65
CA LEU A 187 29.85 56.78 40.35
C LEU A 187 29.74 55.25 40.32
N LEU A 188 30.07 54.55 41.41
CA LEU A 188 29.91 53.09 41.51
C LEU A 188 28.43 52.68 41.54
N SER A 189 27.57 53.45 42.21
CA SER A 189 26.12 53.23 42.15
C SER A 189 25.61 53.42 40.71
N GLN A 190 25.98 54.53 40.07
CA GLN A 190 25.58 54.85 38.70
C GLN A 190 26.12 53.83 37.67
N LEU A 191 27.34 53.31 37.89
CA LEU A 191 27.93 52.24 37.10
C LEU A 191 27.05 50.98 37.13
N SER A 192 26.63 50.55 38.32
CA SER A 192 25.77 49.38 38.46
C SER A 192 24.38 49.61 37.85
N GLU A 193 23.81 50.80 38.05
CA GLU A 193 22.49 51.17 37.53
C GLU A 193 22.47 51.15 36.00
N THR A 194 23.44 51.79 35.35
CA THR A 194 23.55 51.81 33.87
C THR A 194 23.77 50.41 33.29
N TYR A 195 24.53 49.56 33.98
CA TYR A 195 24.74 48.17 33.56
C TYR A 195 23.43 47.38 33.55
N TYR A 196 22.64 47.48 34.62
CA TYR A 196 21.34 46.79 34.70
C TYR A 196 20.28 47.42 33.80
N ALA A 197 20.38 48.72 33.50
CA ALA A 197 19.56 49.40 32.49
C ALA A 197 19.90 48.99 31.04
N GLY A 198 20.98 48.24 30.84
CA GLY A 198 21.43 47.77 29.52
C GLY A 198 22.16 48.83 28.69
N ASP A 199 22.54 49.97 29.27
CA ASP A 199 23.33 50.99 28.58
C ASP A 199 24.83 50.70 28.72
N TYR A 200 25.30 49.67 28.01
CA TYR A 200 26.67 49.19 28.13
C TYR A 200 27.71 50.21 27.69
N GLN A 201 27.42 51.07 26.72
CA GLN A 201 28.33 52.15 26.33
C GLN A 201 28.51 53.15 27.49
N GLN A 202 27.41 53.57 28.10
CA GLN A 202 27.46 54.46 29.26
C GLN A 202 28.15 53.79 30.46
N THR A 203 27.93 52.49 30.68
CA THR A 203 28.64 51.72 31.71
C THR A 203 30.15 51.73 31.49
N ILE A 204 30.63 51.52 30.25
CA ILE A 204 32.06 51.55 29.91
C ILE A 204 32.64 52.96 30.14
N ASP A 205 31.91 54.00 29.76
CA ASP A 205 32.34 55.39 29.95
C ASP A 205 32.44 55.79 31.43
N ILE A 206 31.50 55.34 32.27
CA ILE A 206 31.54 55.55 33.73
C ILE A 206 32.68 54.72 34.34
N ALA A 207 32.84 53.46 33.92
CA ALA A 207 33.91 52.60 34.42
C ALA A 207 35.30 53.19 34.11
N ASN A 208 35.51 53.68 32.89
CA ASN A 208 36.77 54.32 32.50
C ASN A 208 37.03 55.61 33.29
N ARG A 209 35.99 56.40 33.61
CA ARG A 209 36.11 57.55 34.52
C ARG A 209 36.56 57.14 35.92
N ILE A 210 35.99 56.07 36.48
CA ILE A 210 36.41 55.53 37.79
C ILE A 210 37.85 55.02 37.71
N LEU A 211 38.21 54.24 36.69
CA LEU A 211 39.55 53.67 36.53
C LEU A 211 40.64 54.72 36.29
N ASN A 212 40.29 55.88 35.71
CA ASN A 212 41.21 57.00 35.57
C ASN A 212 41.50 57.68 36.92
N ALA A 213 40.54 57.70 37.84
CA ALA A 213 40.72 58.23 39.20
C ALA A 213 41.36 57.18 40.14
N GLU A 214 40.94 55.93 40.02
CA GLU A 214 41.33 54.78 40.85
C GLU A 214 41.67 53.56 39.98
N PRO A 215 42.93 53.43 39.51
CA PRO A 215 43.31 52.35 38.59
C PRO A 215 43.13 50.93 39.17
N GLY A 216 43.12 50.79 40.50
CA GLY A 216 42.98 49.51 41.22
C GLY A 216 41.55 49.12 41.58
N ASN A 217 40.53 49.85 41.15
CA ASN A 217 39.14 49.57 41.52
C ASN A 217 38.61 48.30 40.81
N LEU A 218 38.54 47.18 41.54
CA LEU A 218 38.18 45.87 40.99
C LEU A 218 36.78 45.85 40.38
N SER A 219 35.80 46.48 41.05
CA SER A 219 34.41 46.52 40.59
C SER A 219 34.26 47.26 39.27
N ALA A 220 34.94 48.40 39.10
CA ALA A 220 34.92 49.14 37.83
C ALA A 220 35.53 48.32 36.67
N GLN A 221 36.61 47.55 36.93
CA GLN A 221 37.17 46.66 35.92
C GLN A 221 36.20 45.54 35.53
N GLU A 222 35.54 44.91 36.50
CA GLU A 222 34.57 43.85 36.25
C GLU A 222 33.36 44.32 35.44
N TYR A 223 32.75 45.45 35.83
CA TYR A 223 31.59 45.97 35.09
C TYR A 223 31.97 46.46 33.70
N ARG A 224 33.16 47.07 33.53
CA ARG A 224 33.66 47.41 32.19
C ARG A 224 33.78 46.17 31.32
N GLN A 225 34.43 45.12 31.84
CA GLN A 225 34.65 43.89 31.09
C GLN A 225 33.33 43.18 30.74
N LYS A 226 32.37 43.15 31.68
CA LYS A 226 31.03 42.59 31.44
C LYS A 226 30.23 43.40 30.42
N ALA A 227 30.32 44.73 30.46
CA ALA A 227 29.65 45.61 29.52
C ALA A 227 30.27 45.50 28.12
N GLU A 228 31.60 45.44 28.01
CA GLU A 228 32.32 45.17 26.76
C GLU A 228 31.89 43.82 26.17
N ASP A 229 31.84 42.75 26.98
CA ASP A 229 31.41 41.42 26.54
C ASP A 229 29.95 41.42 26.06
N ASN A 230 29.02 42.04 26.79
CA ASN A 230 27.62 42.14 26.37
C ASN A 230 27.44 42.97 25.09
N LEU A 231 28.20 44.06 24.95
CA LEU A 231 28.17 44.92 23.76
C LEU A 231 28.70 44.17 22.53
N ILE A 232 29.81 43.43 22.69
CA ILE A 232 30.37 42.58 21.64
C ILE A 232 29.39 41.45 21.25
N ARG A 233 28.69 40.87 22.24
CA ARG A 233 27.72 39.79 22.01
C ARG A 233 26.36 40.28 21.53
N GLY A 234 26.10 41.59 21.48
CA GLY A 234 24.81 42.17 21.10
C GLY A 234 23.65 41.77 22.01
N ILE A 235 23.92 41.42 23.27
CA ILE A 235 22.88 41.01 24.23
C ILE A 235 22.23 42.28 24.76
N VAL A 236 20.91 42.41 24.60
CA VAL A 236 20.16 43.61 25.00
C VAL A 236 19.03 43.20 25.96
N PRO A 237 18.93 43.79 27.16
CA PRO A 237 17.81 43.52 28.06
C PRO A 237 16.46 43.93 27.46
N ASP A 238 15.41 43.14 27.68
CA ASP A 238 14.07 43.40 27.08
C ASP A 238 13.49 44.79 27.41
N HIS A 239 13.80 45.33 28.60
CA HIS A 239 13.35 46.67 28.98
C HIS A 239 14.07 47.80 28.23
N ARG A 240 15.26 47.54 27.65
CA ARG A 240 16.01 48.51 26.85
C ARG A 240 15.47 48.60 25.42
N ILE A 241 14.80 47.55 24.94
CA ILE A 241 14.25 47.44 23.59
C ILE A 241 13.01 48.34 23.46
N PRO A 242 12.95 49.24 22.46
CA PRO A 242 11.77 50.07 22.22
C PRO A 242 10.51 49.23 22.02
N PHE A 243 9.37 49.75 22.48
CA PHE A 243 8.08 49.06 22.34
C PHE A 243 7.77 48.72 20.88
N ASP A 244 7.98 49.66 19.96
CA ASP A 244 7.70 49.48 18.53
C ASP A 244 8.60 48.41 17.89
N ALA A 245 9.89 48.37 18.28
CA ALA A 245 10.83 47.34 17.82
C ALA A 245 10.39 45.94 18.28
N ARG A 246 9.95 45.80 19.53
CA ARG A 246 9.44 44.52 20.06
C ARG A 246 8.14 44.10 19.37
N VAL A 247 7.25 45.04 19.07
CA VAL A 247 6.01 44.76 18.32
C VAL A 247 6.33 44.26 16.90
N ALA A 248 7.24 44.93 16.19
CA ALA A 248 7.69 44.53 14.86
C ALA A 248 8.32 43.12 14.89
N TYR A 249 9.19 42.85 15.86
CA TYR A 249 9.81 41.54 16.07
C TYR A 249 8.78 40.42 16.35
N ASN A 250 7.81 40.67 17.24
CA ASN A 250 6.77 39.68 17.56
C ASN A 250 5.83 39.43 16.39
N ARG A 251 5.53 40.46 15.59
CA ARG A 251 4.77 40.32 14.35
C ARG A 251 5.56 39.52 13.31
N ALA A 252 6.87 39.75 13.18
CA ALA A 252 7.75 38.95 12.33
C ALA A 252 7.72 37.48 12.73
N ASN A 253 7.91 37.16 14.03
CA ASN A 253 7.81 35.79 14.55
C ASN A 253 6.46 35.12 14.23
N SER A 254 5.38 35.90 14.23
CA SER A 254 4.06 35.41 13.87
C SER A 254 3.94 35.07 12.38
N LEU A 255 4.59 35.84 11.51
CA LEU A 255 4.67 35.56 10.07
C LEU A 255 5.58 34.36 9.77
N VAL A 256 6.67 34.17 10.51
CA VAL A 256 7.51 32.96 10.41
C VAL A 256 6.70 31.70 10.67
N ARG A 257 5.88 31.70 11.73
CA ARG A 257 4.94 30.60 12.02
C ARG A 257 3.88 30.40 10.94
N ALA A 258 3.54 31.47 10.20
CA ALA A 258 2.62 31.42 9.08
C ALA A 258 3.30 31.01 7.75
N GLY A 259 4.62 30.85 7.71
CA GLY A 259 5.39 30.53 6.50
C GLY A 259 5.62 31.71 5.55
N ASN A 260 5.29 32.95 5.95
CA ASN A 260 5.50 34.14 5.13
C ASN A 260 6.85 34.78 5.44
N TYR A 261 7.91 34.22 4.85
CA TYR A 261 9.29 34.57 5.18
C TYR A 261 9.73 35.93 4.65
N ASP A 262 9.25 36.34 3.47
CA ASP A 262 9.61 37.64 2.88
C ASP A 262 9.11 38.81 3.73
N GLU A 263 7.85 38.74 4.18
CA GLU A 263 7.27 39.77 5.02
C GLU A 263 7.85 39.75 6.44
N ALA A 264 8.16 38.56 6.98
CA ALA A 264 8.89 38.43 8.24
C ALA A 264 10.27 39.09 8.17
N ALA A 265 11.04 38.83 7.09
CA ALA A 265 12.36 39.43 6.89
C ALA A 265 12.31 40.96 6.78
N ARG A 266 11.22 41.53 6.21
CA ARG A 266 10.99 42.98 6.22
C ARG A 266 10.77 43.51 7.63
N LEU A 267 9.95 42.84 8.44
CA LEU A 267 9.65 43.27 9.81
C LEU A 267 10.84 43.10 10.77
N TYR A 268 11.69 42.08 10.58
CA TYR A 268 12.94 41.98 11.34
C TYR A 268 13.90 43.13 11.03
N ARG A 269 14.00 43.55 9.76
CA ARG A 269 14.79 44.74 9.39
C ARG A 269 14.21 46.01 10.01
N GLU A 270 12.89 46.17 9.97
CA GLU A 270 12.20 47.29 10.64
C GLU A 270 12.48 47.30 12.16
N ALA A 271 12.41 46.14 12.82
CA ALA A 271 12.71 46.02 14.24
C ALA A 271 14.17 46.41 14.57
N ARG A 272 15.12 45.99 13.72
CA ARG A 272 16.54 46.39 13.83
C ARG A 272 16.70 47.89 13.67
N ASP A 273 16.11 48.47 12.62
CA ASP A 273 16.27 49.89 12.30
C ASP A 273 15.67 50.78 13.42
N ILE A 274 14.55 50.38 14.03
CA ILE A 274 13.98 51.06 15.20
C ILE A 274 14.90 50.94 16.42
N ALA A 275 15.48 49.76 16.66
CA ALA A 275 16.44 49.55 17.75
C ALA A 275 17.69 50.43 17.57
N GLU A 276 18.26 50.48 16.36
CA GLU A 276 19.42 51.29 16.01
C GLU A 276 19.15 52.79 16.23
N GLN A 277 17.99 53.28 15.78
CA GLN A 277 17.56 54.66 16.02
C GLN A 277 17.46 55.02 17.52
N SER A 278 17.23 54.03 18.38
CA SER A 278 17.16 54.20 19.84
C SER A 278 18.52 54.07 20.55
N GLY A 279 19.62 53.94 19.79
CA GLY A 279 20.97 53.78 20.32
C GLY A 279 21.38 52.33 20.61
N ILE A 280 20.64 51.34 20.12
CA ILE A 280 20.98 49.92 20.25
C ILE A 280 21.69 49.49 18.96
N LEU A 281 23.03 49.49 18.99
CA LEU A 281 23.86 49.23 17.81
C LEU A 281 23.82 47.78 17.32
N SER A 282 23.61 46.82 18.22
CA SER A 282 23.48 45.40 17.89
C SER A 282 22.41 44.77 18.75
N TRP A 283 21.51 44.03 18.10
CA TRP A 283 20.48 43.25 18.77
C TRP A 283 20.56 41.82 18.27
N LYS A 284 21.26 40.98 19.04
CA LYS A 284 21.60 39.61 18.69
C LYS A 284 20.40 38.79 18.21
N ASP A 285 19.27 38.87 18.89
CA ASP A 285 18.10 38.03 18.56
C ASP A 285 17.51 38.39 17.19
N VAL A 286 17.54 39.67 16.81
CA VAL A 286 17.10 40.11 15.47
C VAL A 286 18.13 39.76 14.42
N GLU A 287 19.42 39.94 14.71
CA GLU A 287 20.48 39.56 13.78
C GLU A 287 20.46 38.05 13.49
N GLN A 288 20.27 37.24 14.52
CA GLN A 288 20.11 35.79 14.37
C GLN A 288 18.83 35.44 13.61
N ALA A 289 17.68 36.05 13.96
CA ALA A 289 16.43 35.82 13.25
C ALA A 289 16.50 36.22 11.76
N LEU A 290 17.27 37.26 11.41
CA LEU A 290 17.52 37.65 10.02
C LEU A 290 18.38 36.62 9.27
N LEU A 291 19.25 35.88 9.93
CA LEU A 291 19.98 34.77 9.31
C LEU A 291 19.05 33.56 9.14
N ASP A 292 18.33 33.19 10.20
CA ASP A 292 17.43 32.05 10.21
C ASP A 292 16.30 32.21 9.16
N ILE A 293 15.80 33.43 8.94
CA ILE A 293 14.75 33.68 7.95
C ILE A 293 15.25 33.55 6.50
N GLN A 294 16.52 33.87 6.25
CA GLN A 294 17.13 33.65 4.93
C GLN A 294 17.26 32.16 4.63
N ASP A 295 17.61 31.37 5.63
CA ASP A 295 17.71 29.92 5.53
C ASP A 295 16.35 29.28 5.30
N LEU A 296 15.32 29.71 6.03
CA LEU A 296 13.94 29.26 5.84
C LEU A 296 13.41 29.62 4.43
N ALA A 297 13.69 30.84 3.96
CA ALA A 297 13.31 31.27 2.62
C ALA A 297 13.99 30.44 1.54
N LEU A 298 15.30 30.18 1.68
CA LEU A 298 16.05 29.32 0.76
C LEU A 298 15.54 27.88 0.76
N ALA A 299 15.28 27.29 1.93
CA ALA A 299 14.74 25.95 2.01
C ALA A 299 13.38 25.86 1.29
N ARG A 300 12.52 26.86 1.46
CA ARG A 300 11.23 26.94 0.76
C ARG A 300 11.38 27.03 -0.75
N GLU A 301 12.30 27.87 -1.21
CA GLU A 301 12.63 28.01 -2.62
C GLU A 301 13.07 26.67 -3.23
N LEU A 302 13.97 25.94 -2.56
CA LEU A 302 14.41 24.62 -2.99
C LEU A 302 13.28 23.58 -3.00
N LEU A 303 12.35 23.66 -2.04
CA LEU A 303 11.16 22.80 -2.04
C LEU A 303 10.27 23.10 -3.25
N ASP A 304 10.02 24.37 -3.56
CA ASP A 304 9.18 24.76 -4.69
C ASP A 304 9.87 24.42 -6.05
N GLU A 305 11.19 24.55 -6.16
CA GLU A 305 11.98 24.07 -7.30
C GLU A 305 11.87 22.54 -7.44
N GLY A 306 12.01 21.80 -6.34
CA GLY A 306 11.84 20.35 -6.29
C GLY A 306 10.44 19.91 -6.73
N ASP A 307 9.40 20.60 -6.25
CA ASP A 307 8.00 20.33 -6.61
C ASP A 307 7.79 20.52 -8.13
N ARG A 308 8.39 21.57 -8.74
CA ARG A 308 8.37 21.77 -10.20
C ARG A 308 9.06 20.62 -10.93
N LEU A 309 10.23 20.19 -10.47
CA LEU A 309 10.99 19.08 -11.08
C LEU A 309 10.24 17.75 -10.98
N ILE A 310 9.54 17.49 -9.87
CA ILE A 310 8.64 16.35 -9.73
C ILE A 310 7.54 16.38 -10.80
N THR A 311 6.89 17.53 -11.00
CA THR A 311 5.85 17.67 -12.05
C THR A 311 6.40 17.55 -13.46
N ALA A 312 7.68 17.86 -13.66
CA ALA A 312 8.40 17.73 -14.92
C ALA A 312 8.97 16.30 -15.15
N ASP A 313 8.64 15.33 -14.29
CA ASP A 313 9.17 13.96 -14.31
C ASP A 313 10.70 13.84 -14.11
N ASN A 314 11.34 14.89 -13.58
CA ASN A 314 12.77 14.89 -13.28
C ASN A 314 13.03 14.61 -11.78
N TRP A 315 12.73 13.38 -11.36
CA TRP A 315 12.74 12.99 -9.94
C TRP A 315 14.12 13.04 -9.30
N GLN A 316 15.18 12.77 -10.06
CA GLN A 316 16.54 12.75 -9.52
C GLN A 316 17.01 14.16 -9.13
N GLU A 317 16.72 15.17 -9.96
CA GLU A 317 16.98 16.56 -9.59
C GLU A 317 16.10 17.00 -8.42
N ALA A 318 14.82 16.64 -8.42
CA ALA A 318 13.93 16.98 -7.31
C ALA A 318 14.45 16.45 -5.96
N ILE A 319 14.94 15.20 -5.93
CA ILE A 319 15.57 14.61 -4.75
C ILE A 319 16.77 15.45 -4.30
N ARG A 320 17.64 15.89 -5.23
CA ARG A 320 18.78 16.77 -4.89
C ARG A 320 18.31 18.08 -4.26
N LYS A 321 17.24 18.70 -4.78
CA LYS A 321 16.67 19.93 -4.23
C LYS A 321 16.12 19.74 -2.82
N TYR A 322 15.39 18.64 -2.57
CA TYR A 322 14.88 18.33 -1.24
C TYR A 322 15.99 18.00 -0.23
N GLU A 323 17.02 17.24 -0.64
CA GLU A 323 18.21 17.03 0.18
C GLU A 323 18.91 18.34 0.51
N GLY A 324 18.91 19.26 -0.45
CA GLY A 324 19.34 20.63 -0.28
C GLY A 324 18.63 21.40 0.81
N ALA A 325 17.29 21.40 0.75
CA ALA A 325 16.45 22.03 1.76
C ALA A 325 16.78 21.50 3.17
N LEU A 326 16.99 20.18 3.32
CA LEU A 326 17.36 19.55 4.60
C LEU A 326 18.77 19.89 5.09
N ARG A 327 19.70 20.23 4.19
CA ARG A 327 21.03 20.75 4.59
C ARG A 327 20.94 22.17 5.13
N VAL A 328 20.01 22.97 4.60
CA VAL A 328 19.78 24.34 5.04
C VAL A 328 19.05 24.34 6.39
N VAL A 329 17.91 23.64 6.45
CA VAL A 329 17.04 23.49 7.63
C VAL A 329 16.94 22.01 7.99
N PRO A 330 17.77 21.53 8.94
CA PRO A 330 17.71 20.15 9.40
C PRO A 330 16.38 19.83 10.09
N ASN A 331 15.85 18.63 9.84
CA ASN A 331 14.59 18.11 10.40
C ASN A 331 13.33 18.91 10.01
N ASP A 332 13.32 19.52 8.82
CA ASP A 332 12.07 20.09 8.28
C ASP A 332 11.12 18.94 7.84
N PRO A 333 9.97 18.75 8.51
CA PRO A 333 9.05 17.67 8.19
C PRO A 333 8.51 17.75 6.75
N GLN A 334 8.36 18.97 6.21
CA GLN A 334 7.86 19.16 4.84
C GLN A 334 8.87 18.72 3.78
N ALA A 335 10.16 18.91 4.06
CA ALA A 335 11.24 18.48 3.19
C ALA A 335 11.50 16.98 3.29
N GLU A 336 11.43 16.40 4.50
CA GLU A 336 11.53 14.95 4.72
C GLU A 336 10.44 14.18 3.98
N GLU A 337 9.18 14.59 4.12
CA GLU A 337 8.06 13.92 3.46
C GLU A 337 8.19 13.96 1.93
N ARG A 338 8.56 15.12 1.36
CA ARG A 338 8.77 15.28 -0.08
C ARG A 338 9.92 14.42 -0.59
N LEU A 339 11.03 14.40 0.13
CA LEU A 339 12.20 13.59 -0.19
C LEU A 339 11.85 12.09 -0.19
N ASP A 340 11.15 11.62 0.85
CA ASP A 340 10.75 10.23 0.98
C ASP A 340 9.78 9.82 -0.13
N ASN A 341 8.79 10.68 -0.43
CA ASN A 341 7.86 10.44 -1.53
C ASN A 341 8.58 10.37 -2.88
N ALA A 342 9.48 11.32 -3.17
CA ALA A 342 10.25 11.33 -4.40
C ALA A 342 11.13 10.08 -4.56
N ARG A 343 11.82 9.66 -3.49
CA ARG A 343 12.63 8.44 -3.47
C ARG A 343 11.78 7.18 -3.68
N ARG A 344 10.62 7.09 -3.03
CA ARG A 344 9.69 5.97 -3.24
C ARG A 344 9.21 5.87 -4.67
N ILE A 345 8.85 7.00 -5.29
CA ILE A 345 8.41 7.05 -6.69
C ILE A 345 9.51 6.57 -7.62
N GLN A 346 10.74 7.07 -7.44
CA GLN A 346 11.89 6.65 -8.24
C GLN A 346 12.15 5.16 -8.07
N GLN A 347 12.19 4.66 -6.83
CA GLN A 347 12.45 3.26 -6.53
C GLN A 347 11.37 2.34 -7.12
N ASP A 348 10.09 2.66 -6.97
CA ASP A 348 8.98 1.88 -7.52
C ASP A 348 9.05 1.86 -9.05
N ALA A 349 9.32 3.00 -9.69
CA ALA A 349 9.45 3.09 -11.15
C ALA A 349 10.64 2.29 -11.69
N ASP A 350 11.80 2.34 -11.02
CA ASP A 350 12.99 1.60 -11.41
C ASP A 350 12.80 0.09 -11.18
N GLN A 351 12.16 -0.32 -10.09
CA GLN A 351 11.79 -1.72 -9.84
C GLN A 351 10.86 -2.28 -10.91
N VAL A 352 9.83 -1.52 -11.29
CA VAL A 352 8.92 -1.89 -12.38
C VAL A 352 9.70 -2.02 -13.68
N SER A 353 10.52 -1.03 -14.03
CA SER A 353 11.33 -1.04 -15.25
C SER A 353 12.26 -2.26 -15.33
N MET A 354 12.97 -2.58 -14.24
CA MET A 354 13.84 -3.74 -14.15
C MET A 354 13.06 -5.05 -14.35
N ARG A 355 11.92 -5.21 -13.68
CA ARG A 355 11.08 -6.42 -13.82
C ARG A 355 10.57 -6.57 -15.24
N LEU A 356 10.14 -5.48 -15.88
CA LEU A 356 9.69 -5.49 -17.27
C LEU A 356 10.77 -5.93 -18.26
N ASN A 357 12.03 -5.58 -17.97
CA ASN A 357 13.20 -5.99 -18.76
C ASN A 357 13.64 -7.43 -18.47
N MET A 358 13.45 -7.90 -17.24
CA MET A 358 13.83 -9.25 -16.80
C MET A 358 12.70 -10.29 -16.89
N LEU A 359 11.57 -9.97 -17.54
CA LEU A 359 10.47 -10.92 -17.77
C LEU A 359 11.02 -12.19 -18.44
N SER A 360 11.15 -13.23 -17.64
CA SER A 360 11.73 -14.51 -18.00
C SER A 360 11.18 -15.58 -17.07
N GLY A 361 11.31 -16.85 -17.46
CA GLY A 361 10.76 -17.97 -16.72
C GLY A 361 9.44 -18.47 -17.31
N SER A 362 8.72 -19.25 -16.51
CA SER A 362 7.45 -19.85 -16.86
C SER A 362 6.36 -18.79 -17.07
N MET A 363 5.29 -19.15 -17.78
CA MET A 363 4.15 -18.25 -17.98
C MET A 363 3.54 -17.76 -16.68
N GLN A 364 3.45 -18.64 -15.69
CA GLN A 364 2.91 -18.31 -14.38
C GLN A 364 3.79 -17.27 -13.66
N GLU A 365 5.11 -17.42 -13.71
CA GLU A 365 6.05 -16.43 -13.14
C GLU A 365 5.95 -15.09 -13.87
N GLN A 366 5.79 -15.09 -15.20
CA GLN A 366 5.60 -13.86 -15.98
C GLN A 366 4.31 -13.13 -15.59
N VAL A 367 3.22 -13.87 -15.37
CA VAL A 367 1.93 -13.32 -14.90
C VAL A 367 2.09 -12.67 -13.52
N GLU A 368 2.70 -13.39 -12.57
CA GLU A 368 2.91 -12.88 -11.22
C GLU A 368 3.81 -11.63 -11.22
N GLN A 369 4.89 -11.63 -12.01
CA GLN A 369 5.78 -10.49 -12.16
C GLN A 369 5.05 -9.27 -12.74
N LEU A 370 4.20 -9.45 -13.76
CA LEU A 370 3.41 -8.38 -14.36
C LEU A 370 2.33 -7.84 -13.41
N GLN A 371 1.65 -8.70 -12.66
CA GLN A 371 0.67 -8.28 -11.65
C GLN A 371 1.34 -7.48 -10.53
N ASN A 372 2.50 -7.95 -10.05
CA ASN A 372 3.26 -7.25 -9.03
C ASN A 372 3.77 -5.89 -9.56
N ALA A 373 4.28 -5.84 -10.79
CA ALA A 373 4.67 -4.60 -11.46
C ALA A 373 3.48 -3.62 -11.58
N ARG A 374 2.29 -4.11 -11.94
CA ARG A 374 1.06 -3.30 -11.98
C ARG A 374 0.69 -2.74 -10.62
N SER A 375 0.77 -3.54 -9.56
CA SER A 375 0.47 -3.09 -8.18
C SER A 375 1.47 -2.04 -7.68
N THR A 376 2.74 -2.21 -8.03
CA THR A 376 3.82 -1.28 -7.65
C THR A 376 3.68 0.04 -8.39
N LEU A 377 3.41 -0.01 -9.70
CA LEU A 377 3.13 1.19 -10.48
C LEU A 377 1.89 1.93 -9.99
N ALA A 378 0.85 1.21 -9.56
CA ALA A 378 -0.37 1.81 -9.02
C ALA A 378 -0.08 2.67 -7.77
N ARG A 379 0.81 2.23 -6.87
CA ARG A 379 1.24 3.04 -5.71
C ARG A 379 1.97 4.31 -6.15
N ALA A 380 2.94 4.20 -7.06
CA ALA A 380 3.65 5.37 -7.60
C ALA A 380 2.69 6.37 -8.26
N ARG A 381 1.67 5.88 -8.98
CA ARG A 381 0.63 6.72 -9.61
C ARG A 381 -0.33 7.38 -8.63
N GLN A 382 -0.52 6.85 -7.42
CA GLN A 382 -1.30 7.54 -6.40
C GLN A 382 -0.60 8.82 -5.93
N LEU A 383 0.72 8.80 -5.86
CA LEU A 383 1.52 9.97 -5.51
C LEU A 383 1.68 10.94 -6.70
N LEU A 384 1.82 10.42 -7.92
CA LEU A 384 1.93 11.23 -9.15
C LEU A 384 0.99 10.74 -10.26
N PRO A 385 -0.29 11.17 -10.26
CA PRO A 385 -1.26 10.69 -11.24
C PRO A 385 -0.98 11.19 -12.67
N ASN A 386 -0.33 12.36 -12.80
CA ASN A 386 -0.11 13.05 -14.08
C ASN A 386 1.28 12.81 -14.69
N SER A 387 2.10 11.94 -14.09
CA SER A 387 3.44 11.62 -14.62
C SER A 387 3.35 10.94 -16.00
N GLN A 388 4.07 11.47 -16.98
CA GLN A 388 4.20 10.89 -18.31
C GLN A 388 5.04 9.61 -18.27
N ARG A 389 6.13 9.61 -17.51
CA ARG A 389 7.02 8.45 -17.36
C ARG A 389 6.29 7.25 -16.73
N LEU A 390 5.50 7.48 -15.69
CA LEU A 390 4.67 6.41 -15.09
C LEU A 390 3.56 5.95 -16.04
N GLY A 391 2.98 6.86 -16.82
CA GLY A 391 2.03 6.52 -17.87
C GLY A 391 2.61 5.63 -18.96
N GLU A 392 3.86 5.86 -19.36
CA GLU A 392 4.55 5.01 -20.32
C GLU A 392 4.81 3.61 -19.79
N LEU A 393 5.28 3.50 -18.53
CA LEU A 393 5.42 2.19 -17.87
C LEU A 393 4.11 1.43 -17.79
N GLN A 394 2.98 2.13 -17.55
CA GLN A 394 1.67 1.51 -17.54
C GLN A 394 1.32 0.91 -18.90
N ARG A 395 1.51 1.66 -19.98
CA ARG A 395 1.27 1.16 -21.35
C ARG A 395 2.15 -0.04 -21.68
N GLN A 396 3.39 -0.05 -21.22
CA GLN A 396 4.30 -1.19 -21.41
C GLN A 396 3.84 -2.43 -20.64
N ILE A 397 3.39 -2.27 -19.39
CA ILE A 397 2.78 -3.37 -18.60
C ILE A 397 1.55 -3.91 -19.34
N GLU A 398 0.64 -3.03 -19.76
CA GLU A 398 -0.59 -3.42 -20.46
C GLU A 398 -0.29 -4.14 -21.77
N SER A 399 0.67 -3.65 -22.56
CA SER A 399 1.09 -4.31 -23.80
C SER A 399 1.66 -5.71 -23.55
N LYS A 400 2.51 -5.87 -22.53
CA LYS A 400 3.10 -7.17 -22.18
C LYS A 400 2.04 -8.13 -21.61
N LEU A 401 1.13 -7.64 -20.78
CA LEU A 401 0.01 -8.41 -20.24
C LEU A 401 -0.92 -8.91 -21.35
N ASN A 402 -1.25 -8.05 -22.31
CA ASN A 402 -2.04 -8.44 -23.48
C ASN A 402 -1.32 -9.51 -24.34
N GLY A 403 0.00 -9.41 -24.48
CA GLY A 403 0.80 -10.43 -25.16
C GLY A 403 0.77 -11.79 -24.45
N VAL A 404 0.99 -11.80 -23.13
CA VAL A 404 0.91 -13.02 -22.30
C VAL A 404 -0.50 -13.62 -22.35
N LYS A 405 -1.54 -12.79 -22.23
CA LYS A 405 -2.94 -13.22 -22.33
C LYS A 405 -3.24 -13.87 -23.67
N ALA A 406 -2.80 -13.26 -24.78
CA ALA A 406 -2.98 -13.84 -26.11
C ALA A 406 -2.31 -15.21 -26.23
N GLN A 407 -1.09 -15.36 -25.70
CA GLN A 407 -0.37 -16.62 -25.72
C GLN A 407 -1.02 -17.69 -24.84
N LEU A 408 -1.54 -17.33 -23.66
CA LEU A 408 -2.32 -18.25 -22.80
C LEU A 408 -3.57 -18.74 -23.52
N ASN A 409 -4.32 -17.83 -24.16
CA ASN A 409 -5.53 -18.17 -24.90
C ASN A 409 -5.23 -19.07 -26.10
N GLU A 410 -4.16 -18.81 -26.84
CA GLU A 410 -3.74 -19.64 -27.97
C GLU A 410 -3.36 -21.07 -27.50
N GLN A 411 -2.58 -21.19 -26.43
CA GLN A 411 -2.21 -22.50 -25.85
C GLN A 411 -3.43 -23.25 -25.31
N ALA A 412 -4.34 -22.56 -24.64
CA ALA A 412 -5.58 -23.15 -24.15
C ALA A 412 -6.45 -23.67 -25.30
N GLN A 413 -6.64 -22.88 -26.36
CA GLN A 413 -7.39 -23.31 -27.54
C GLN A 413 -6.73 -24.49 -28.25
N ALA A 414 -5.39 -24.50 -28.34
CA ALA A 414 -4.65 -25.63 -28.89
C ALA A 414 -4.84 -26.91 -28.03
N ALA A 415 -4.83 -26.79 -26.70
CA ALA A 415 -5.11 -27.90 -25.79
C ALA A 415 -6.55 -28.42 -25.94
N LEU A 416 -7.55 -27.53 -26.04
CA LEU A 416 -8.94 -27.93 -26.30
C LEU A 416 -9.10 -28.63 -27.66
N SER A 417 -8.43 -28.14 -28.70
CA SER A 417 -8.45 -28.77 -30.03
C SER A 417 -7.84 -30.18 -29.99
N ARG A 418 -6.70 -30.34 -29.31
CA ARG A 418 -6.09 -31.66 -29.06
C ARG A 418 -7.03 -32.57 -28.27
N ALA A 419 -7.70 -32.05 -27.24
CA ALA A 419 -8.67 -32.80 -26.45
C ALA A 419 -9.83 -33.31 -27.32
N ARG A 420 -10.41 -32.47 -28.18
CA ARG A 420 -11.51 -32.89 -29.08
C ARG A 420 -11.11 -34.03 -30.03
N ASN A 421 -9.87 -34.02 -30.49
CA ASN A 421 -9.34 -35.01 -31.43
C ASN A 421 -8.77 -36.28 -30.74
N ALA A 422 -8.65 -36.28 -29.41
CA ALA A 422 -8.16 -37.44 -28.67
C ALA A 422 -9.17 -38.60 -28.74
N THR A 423 -8.65 -39.81 -28.91
CA THR A 423 -9.44 -41.05 -29.01
C THR A 423 -9.74 -41.65 -27.63
N SER A 424 -8.85 -41.49 -26.66
CA SER A 424 -9.03 -41.93 -25.27
C SER A 424 -9.77 -40.89 -24.43
N LEU A 425 -10.74 -41.33 -23.64
CA LEU A 425 -11.39 -40.47 -22.63
C LEU A 425 -10.40 -39.93 -21.59
N GLU A 426 -9.34 -40.69 -21.28
CA GLU A 426 -8.30 -40.25 -20.33
C GLU A 426 -7.49 -39.07 -20.87
N ASP A 427 -7.07 -39.15 -22.13
CA ASP A 427 -6.36 -38.05 -22.80
C ASP A 427 -7.26 -36.82 -22.93
N ARG A 428 -8.56 -37.01 -23.20
CA ARG A 428 -9.55 -35.92 -23.24
C ARG A 428 -9.63 -35.18 -21.91
N VAL A 429 -9.68 -35.92 -20.79
CA VAL A 429 -9.71 -35.33 -19.44
C VAL A 429 -8.40 -34.60 -19.16
N MET A 430 -7.25 -35.22 -19.45
CA MET A 430 -5.93 -34.62 -19.22
C MET A 430 -5.76 -33.31 -19.99
N LEU A 431 -6.05 -33.30 -21.29
CA LEU A 431 -5.90 -32.12 -22.16
C LEU A 431 -6.90 -31.01 -21.84
N ASN A 432 -8.14 -31.35 -21.45
CA ASN A 432 -9.07 -30.33 -20.95
C ASN A 432 -8.60 -29.74 -19.62
N ASN A 433 -8.03 -30.53 -18.71
CA ASN A 433 -7.46 -30.01 -17.47
C ASN A 433 -6.23 -29.10 -17.71
N GLU A 434 -5.43 -29.37 -18.75
CA GLU A 434 -4.38 -28.45 -19.21
C GLU A 434 -5.00 -27.13 -19.70
N ALA A 435 -6.02 -27.19 -20.56
CA ALA A 435 -6.70 -26.01 -21.08
C ALA A 435 -7.39 -25.18 -19.99
N ILE A 436 -8.03 -25.83 -19.01
CA ILE A 436 -8.67 -25.20 -17.85
C ILE A 436 -7.65 -24.38 -17.07
N ARG A 437 -6.50 -24.97 -16.74
CA ARG A 437 -5.43 -24.26 -16.01
C ARG A 437 -4.93 -23.02 -16.75
N LEU A 438 -4.73 -23.13 -18.07
CA LEU A 438 -4.32 -22.00 -18.90
C LEU A 438 -5.37 -20.88 -18.94
N MET A 439 -6.65 -21.24 -19.05
CA MET A 439 -7.77 -20.29 -19.04
C MET A 439 -7.98 -19.65 -17.67
N GLU A 440 -7.75 -20.38 -16.57
CA GLU A 440 -7.80 -19.82 -15.22
C GLU A 440 -6.81 -18.67 -15.06
N PHE A 441 -5.56 -18.84 -15.53
CA PHE A 441 -4.58 -17.75 -15.53
C PHE A 441 -5.01 -16.57 -16.42
N ALA A 442 -5.59 -16.84 -17.59
CA ALA A 442 -6.07 -15.78 -18.48
C ALA A 442 -7.24 -14.98 -17.88
N VAL A 443 -8.15 -15.63 -17.15
CA VAL A 443 -9.26 -14.97 -16.42
C VAL A 443 -8.75 -14.21 -15.20
N GLU A 444 -7.74 -14.71 -14.50
CA GLU A 444 -7.13 -14.00 -13.37
C GLU A 444 -6.43 -12.70 -13.81
N LEU A 445 -5.81 -12.72 -14.99
CA LEU A 445 -5.23 -11.52 -15.60
C LEU A 445 -6.27 -10.47 -16.01
N ASP A 446 -7.40 -10.92 -16.55
CA ASP A 446 -8.49 -10.07 -17.01
C ASP A 446 -9.86 -10.70 -16.73
N PRO A 447 -10.44 -10.41 -15.55
CA PRO A 447 -11.75 -10.93 -15.16
C PRO A 447 -12.89 -10.47 -16.06
N ASN A 448 -12.69 -9.42 -16.87
CA ASN A 448 -13.70 -8.87 -17.76
C ASN A 448 -13.76 -9.59 -19.12
N ASP A 449 -12.86 -10.55 -19.38
CA ASP A 449 -12.88 -11.35 -20.60
C ASP A 449 -13.97 -12.42 -20.56
N THR A 450 -15.16 -12.06 -21.05
CA THR A 450 -16.31 -12.96 -21.10
C THR A 450 -16.02 -14.20 -21.94
N SER A 451 -15.30 -14.06 -23.06
CA SER A 451 -15.04 -15.17 -23.99
C SER A 451 -14.19 -16.28 -23.35
N THR A 452 -13.16 -15.89 -22.61
CA THR A 452 -12.29 -16.84 -21.89
C THR A 452 -13.05 -17.47 -20.72
N SER A 453 -13.87 -16.69 -20.00
CA SER A 453 -14.70 -17.21 -18.90
C SER A 453 -15.74 -18.23 -19.36
N GLU A 454 -16.37 -18.01 -20.52
CA GLU A 454 -17.33 -18.92 -21.13
C GLU A 454 -16.64 -20.21 -21.59
N ALA A 455 -15.49 -20.10 -22.26
CA ALA A 455 -14.70 -21.25 -22.68
C ALA A 455 -14.23 -22.10 -21.49
N LEU A 456 -13.84 -21.46 -20.38
CA LEU A 456 -13.48 -22.12 -19.13
C LEU A 456 -14.65 -22.92 -18.54
N MET A 457 -15.85 -22.34 -18.49
CA MET A 457 -17.05 -23.04 -18.01
C MET A 457 -17.41 -24.24 -18.90
N GLN A 458 -17.31 -24.08 -20.22
CA GLN A 458 -17.54 -25.17 -21.17
C GLN A 458 -16.52 -26.30 -20.98
N ALA A 459 -15.24 -25.96 -20.81
CA ALA A 459 -14.18 -26.96 -20.58
C ALA A 459 -14.39 -27.71 -19.27
N ARG A 460 -14.75 -27.03 -18.17
CA ARG A 460 -15.07 -27.66 -16.87
C ARG A 460 -16.25 -28.62 -16.98
N THR A 461 -17.30 -28.23 -17.70
CA THR A 461 -18.48 -29.08 -17.94
C THR A 461 -18.09 -30.33 -18.73
N ALA A 462 -17.35 -30.15 -19.82
CA ALA A 462 -16.88 -31.26 -20.66
C ALA A 462 -16.01 -32.24 -19.87
N THR A 463 -15.07 -31.76 -19.06
CA THR A 463 -14.24 -32.61 -18.18
C THR A 463 -15.09 -33.44 -17.21
N GLY A 464 -16.11 -32.83 -16.60
CA GLY A 464 -17.03 -33.52 -15.70
C GLY A 464 -17.79 -34.64 -16.40
N ASP A 465 -18.24 -34.40 -17.63
CA ASP A 465 -18.98 -35.39 -18.41
C ASP A 465 -18.08 -36.53 -18.92
N PHE A 466 -16.84 -36.24 -19.31
CA PHE A 466 -15.86 -37.29 -19.63
C PHE A 466 -15.53 -38.17 -18.42
N ALA A 467 -15.35 -37.59 -17.23
CA ALA A 467 -15.10 -38.34 -16.01
C ALA A 467 -16.27 -39.25 -15.63
N LYS A 468 -17.52 -38.76 -15.77
CA LYS A 468 -18.73 -39.58 -15.59
C LYS A 468 -18.80 -40.72 -16.59
N ALA A 469 -18.46 -40.47 -17.86
CA ALA A 469 -18.42 -41.50 -18.90
C ALA A 469 -17.42 -42.61 -18.53
N GLN A 470 -16.22 -42.26 -18.08
CA GLN A 470 -15.23 -43.24 -17.61
C GLN A 470 -15.74 -44.10 -16.45
N GLN A 471 -16.37 -43.48 -15.44
CA GLN A 471 -16.95 -44.22 -14.31
C GLN A 471 -18.07 -45.17 -14.75
N THR A 472 -18.90 -44.71 -15.69
CA THR A 472 -19.99 -45.50 -16.28
C THR A 472 -19.45 -46.72 -17.02
N ILE A 473 -18.38 -46.55 -17.82
CA ILE A 473 -17.70 -47.65 -18.52
C ILE A 473 -17.13 -48.66 -17.52
N LYS A 474 -16.41 -48.20 -16.49
CA LYS A 474 -15.84 -49.08 -15.45
C LYS A 474 -16.91 -49.86 -14.69
N ARG A 475 -18.03 -49.21 -14.36
CA ARG A 475 -19.15 -49.87 -13.69
C ARG A 475 -19.85 -50.87 -14.60
N ALA A 476 -20.07 -50.54 -15.87
CA ALA A 476 -20.61 -51.47 -16.85
C ALA A 476 -19.68 -52.69 -17.02
N GLN A 477 -18.37 -52.49 -17.07
CA GLN A 477 -17.39 -53.59 -17.13
C GLN A 477 -17.53 -54.55 -15.94
N MET A 478 -17.70 -54.03 -14.72
CA MET A 478 -17.92 -54.87 -13.53
C MET A 478 -19.24 -55.65 -13.62
N LEU A 479 -20.31 -55.03 -14.10
CA LEU A 479 -21.61 -55.70 -14.28
C LEU A 479 -21.54 -56.81 -15.34
N VAL A 480 -20.82 -56.57 -16.45
CA VAL A 480 -20.59 -57.58 -17.48
C VAL A 480 -19.81 -58.77 -16.91
N ALA A 481 -18.80 -58.50 -16.07
CA ALA A 481 -18.00 -59.55 -15.43
C ALA A 481 -18.81 -60.41 -14.44
N GLN A 482 -19.87 -59.86 -13.81
CA GLN A 482 -20.76 -60.63 -12.93
C GLN A 482 -21.65 -61.63 -13.69
N ASN A 483 -21.91 -61.35 -14.98
CA ASN A 483 -22.57 -62.26 -15.93
C ASN A 483 -23.98 -62.76 -15.50
N TYR A 484 -24.75 -61.90 -14.83
CA TYR A 484 -26.15 -62.11 -14.50
C TYR A 484 -27.05 -61.30 -15.43
N ASP A 485 -28.26 -61.80 -15.75
CA ASP A 485 -29.09 -61.24 -16.82
C ASP A 485 -29.60 -59.81 -16.52
N ALA A 486 -29.89 -59.51 -15.26
CA ALA A 486 -30.31 -58.18 -14.83
C ALA A 486 -29.15 -57.17 -14.96
N GLU A 487 -27.93 -57.59 -14.62
CA GLU A 487 -26.69 -56.83 -14.64
C GLU A 487 -26.23 -56.59 -16.09
N LEU A 488 -26.40 -57.57 -16.99
CA LEU A 488 -26.16 -57.42 -18.42
C LEU A 488 -27.14 -56.42 -19.06
N THR A 489 -28.40 -56.44 -18.65
CA THR A 489 -29.41 -55.45 -19.09
C THR A 489 -29.07 -54.06 -18.55
N GLN A 490 -28.66 -53.97 -17.28
CA GLN A 490 -28.24 -52.71 -16.66
C GLN A 490 -26.99 -52.15 -17.34
N ALA A 491 -25.95 -52.97 -17.57
CA ALA A 491 -24.73 -52.57 -18.27
C ALA A 491 -25.04 -52.04 -19.67
N ARG A 492 -25.96 -52.68 -20.39
CA ARG A 492 -26.44 -52.23 -21.70
C ARG A 492 -27.07 -50.84 -21.63
N THR A 493 -28.00 -50.60 -20.68
CA THR A 493 -28.63 -49.28 -20.52
C THR A 493 -27.62 -48.18 -20.18
N MET A 494 -26.64 -48.50 -19.33
CA MET A 494 -25.58 -47.57 -18.95
C MET A 494 -24.68 -47.19 -20.15
N LEU A 495 -24.28 -48.18 -20.96
CA LEU A 495 -23.42 -47.95 -22.12
C LEU A 495 -24.19 -47.27 -23.28
N ALA A 496 -25.47 -47.60 -23.47
CA ALA A 496 -26.31 -46.96 -24.47
C ALA A 496 -26.50 -45.45 -24.23
N GLY A 497 -26.42 -45.01 -22.97
CA GLY A 497 -26.47 -43.58 -22.61
C GLY A 497 -25.20 -42.78 -22.95
N LEU A 498 -24.11 -43.44 -23.36
CA LEU A 498 -22.83 -42.79 -23.65
C LEU A 498 -22.66 -42.55 -25.17
N THR A 499 -23.31 -41.51 -25.69
CA THR A 499 -23.28 -41.17 -27.13
C THR A 499 -21.87 -40.87 -27.67
N ASP A 500 -21.00 -40.25 -26.86
CA ASP A 500 -19.62 -39.89 -27.25
C ASP A 500 -18.57 -40.93 -26.88
N GLY A 501 -18.95 -42.01 -26.20
CA GLY A 501 -18.03 -43.10 -25.80
C GLY A 501 -17.56 -43.96 -26.98
N ALA A 502 -18.21 -43.85 -28.14
CA ALA A 502 -17.98 -44.71 -29.30
C ALA A 502 -16.56 -44.69 -29.88
N GLN A 503 -15.76 -43.65 -29.59
CA GLN A 503 -14.37 -43.54 -30.04
C GLN A 503 -13.36 -44.11 -29.03
N ASP A 504 -13.79 -44.31 -27.79
CA ASP A 504 -12.93 -44.80 -26.72
C ASP A 504 -12.68 -46.32 -26.86
N GLU A 505 -11.43 -46.73 -26.68
CA GLU A 505 -11.03 -48.12 -26.81
C GLU A 505 -11.64 -48.99 -25.71
N GLN A 506 -11.65 -48.52 -24.46
CA GLN A 506 -12.21 -49.27 -23.33
C GLN A 506 -13.71 -49.46 -23.49
N TYR A 507 -14.43 -48.41 -23.92
CA TYR A 507 -15.84 -48.52 -24.25
C TYR A 507 -16.09 -49.62 -25.29
N ARG A 508 -15.34 -49.63 -26.40
CA ARG A 508 -15.48 -50.65 -27.45
C ARG A 508 -15.19 -52.06 -26.95
N LEU A 509 -14.19 -52.22 -26.09
CA LEU A 509 -13.86 -53.51 -25.48
C LEU A 509 -14.99 -54.03 -24.58
N VAL A 510 -15.54 -53.17 -23.72
CA VAL A 510 -16.65 -53.54 -22.82
C VAL A 510 -17.93 -53.86 -23.60
N VAL A 511 -18.26 -53.06 -24.63
CA VAL A 511 -19.42 -53.33 -25.49
C VAL A 511 -19.24 -54.64 -26.25
N ASN A 512 -18.02 -54.98 -26.67
CA ASN A 512 -17.70 -56.25 -27.31
C ASN A 512 -17.85 -57.44 -26.35
N ASP A 513 -17.36 -57.34 -25.11
CA ASP A 513 -17.56 -58.39 -24.11
C ASP A 513 -19.05 -58.59 -23.80
N LEU A 514 -19.78 -57.50 -23.57
CA LEU A 514 -21.24 -57.50 -23.38
C LEU A 514 -21.96 -58.16 -24.57
N PHE A 515 -21.57 -57.86 -25.80
CA PHE A 515 -22.15 -58.46 -27.01
C PHE A 515 -21.95 -59.98 -27.04
N ASN A 516 -20.77 -60.46 -26.66
CA ASN A 516 -20.49 -61.90 -26.59
C ASN A 516 -21.34 -62.59 -25.52
N ARG A 517 -21.57 -61.96 -24.36
CA ARG A 517 -22.49 -62.49 -23.32
C ARG A 517 -23.92 -62.63 -23.84
N TYR A 518 -24.40 -61.67 -24.63
CA TYR A 518 -25.73 -61.76 -25.25
C TYR A 518 -25.80 -62.91 -26.26
N ILE A 519 -24.74 -63.15 -27.05
CA ILE A 519 -24.66 -64.33 -27.93
C ILE A 519 -24.74 -65.63 -27.13
N GLU A 520 -24.03 -65.73 -26.00
CA GLU A 520 -24.09 -66.91 -25.11
C GLU A 520 -25.53 -67.17 -24.65
N ARG A 521 -26.30 -66.13 -24.30
CA ARG A 521 -27.72 -66.27 -23.91
C ARG A 521 -28.64 -66.66 -25.05
N VAL A 522 -28.47 -66.06 -26.23
CA VAL A 522 -29.26 -66.45 -27.42
C VAL A 522 -29.00 -67.91 -27.77
N THR A 523 -27.74 -68.35 -27.75
CA THR A 523 -27.38 -69.74 -28.10
C THR A 523 -27.88 -70.74 -27.05
N ALA A 524 -27.82 -70.40 -25.75
CA ALA A 524 -28.41 -71.21 -24.68
C ALA A 524 -29.94 -71.34 -24.83
N ALA A 525 -30.66 -70.23 -24.98
CA ALA A 525 -32.11 -70.25 -25.17
C ALA A 525 -32.54 -71.01 -26.44
N LEU A 526 -31.75 -70.91 -27.51
CA LEU A 526 -31.94 -71.73 -28.71
C LEU A 526 -31.77 -73.21 -28.41
N ALA A 527 -30.71 -73.60 -27.68
CA ALA A 527 -30.43 -74.98 -27.29
C ALA A 527 -31.58 -75.59 -26.45
N ASP A 528 -32.14 -74.81 -25.52
CA ASP A 528 -33.27 -75.21 -24.67
C ASP A 528 -34.63 -75.19 -25.40
N GLY A 529 -34.65 -74.73 -26.66
CA GLY A 529 -35.86 -74.67 -27.47
C GLY A 529 -36.79 -73.49 -27.15
N ASN A 530 -36.38 -72.56 -26.30
CA ASN A 530 -37.15 -71.37 -25.94
C ASN A 530 -37.00 -70.27 -27.01
N ALA A 531 -37.77 -70.40 -28.10
CA ALA A 531 -37.74 -69.46 -29.22
C ALA A 531 -38.19 -68.03 -28.85
N GLY A 532 -39.01 -67.86 -27.80
CA GLY A 532 -39.46 -66.55 -27.35
C GLY A 532 -38.35 -65.77 -26.65
N GLU A 533 -37.61 -66.44 -25.78
CA GLU A 533 -36.47 -65.87 -25.06
C GLU A 533 -35.30 -65.55 -26.00
N ALA A 534 -34.97 -66.46 -26.92
CA ALA A 534 -33.94 -66.22 -27.93
C ALA A 534 -34.27 -64.99 -28.81
N GLN A 535 -35.55 -64.77 -29.15
CA GLN A 535 -35.97 -63.58 -29.90
C GLN A 535 -35.81 -62.31 -29.08
N ALA A 536 -36.20 -62.32 -27.79
CA ALA A 536 -36.09 -61.15 -26.93
C ALA A 536 -34.65 -60.67 -26.79
N TRP A 537 -33.69 -61.59 -26.60
CA TRP A 537 -32.26 -61.24 -26.57
C TRP A 537 -31.75 -60.71 -27.92
N LEU A 538 -32.18 -61.29 -29.05
CA LEU A 538 -31.81 -60.82 -30.39
C LEU A 538 -32.36 -59.42 -30.70
N ASP A 539 -33.58 -59.11 -30.27
CA ASP A 539 -34.17 -57.78 -30.46
C ASP A 539 -33.37 -56.71 -29.70
N GLN A 540 -32.91 -57.03 -28.48
CA GLN A 540 -32.03 -56.15 -27.71
C GLN A 540 -30.65 -55.94 -28.36
N MET A 541 -30.09 -56.95 -29.04
CA MET A 541 -28.82 -56.83 -29.76
C MET A 541 -28.86 -55.87 -30.96
N ARG A 542 -30.06 -55.44 -31.40
CA ARG A 542 -30.24 -54.53 -32.54
C ARG A 542 -30.18 -53.05 -32.14
N GLU A 543 -30.34 -52.74 -30.87
CA GLU A 543 -30.34 -51.37 -30.37
C GLU A 543 -28.95 -50.98 -29.82
N ASP A 544 -28.80 -49.73 -29.36
CA ASP A 544 -27.57 -49.26 -28.74
C ASP A 544 -27.26 -50.08 -27.46
N PRO A 545 -25.97 -50.34 -27.14
CA PRO A 545 -24.74 -49.81 -27.72
C PRO A 545 -24.16 -50.64 -28.89
N PHE A 546 -24.80 -51.73 -29.32
CA PHE A 546 -24.19 -52.73 -30.21
C PHE A 546 -24.09 -52.30 -31.68
N ARG A 547 -24.79 -51.23 -32.06
CA ARG A 547 -24.79 -50.69 -33.43
C ARG A 547 -23.40 -50.28 -33.91
N ILE A 548 -22.50 -49.94 -32.98
CA ILE A 548 -21.15 -49.43 -33.24
C ILE A 548 -20.18 -50.54 -33.69
N LEU A 549 -20.42 -51.81 -33.33
CA LEU A 549 -19.47 -52.91 -33.60
C LEU A 549 -19.54 -53.49 -35.03
N GLY A 550 -20.54 -53.12 -35.84
CA GLY A 550 -20.66 -53.59 -37.22
C GLY A 550 -20.94 -55.10 -37.39
N ARG A 551 -21.26 -55.84 -36.33
CA ARG A 551 -21.42 -57.32 -36.32
C ARG A 551 -22.83 -57.79 -36.68
N ARG A 552 -23.36 -57.28 -37.79
CA ARG A 552 -24.71 -57.67 -38.26
C ARG A 552 -24.76 -59.15 -38.69
N SER A 553 -23.65 -59.71 -39.17
CA SER A 553 -23.56 -61.10 -39.64
C SER A 553 -23.87 -62.13 -38.56
N ASP A 554 -23.44 -61.88 -37.33
CA ASP A 554 -23.62 -62.83 -36.22
C ASP A 554 -25.09 -62.84 -35.77
N ILE A 555 -25.70 -61.66 -35.72
CA ILE A 555 -27.15 -61.50 -35.49
C ILE A 555 -27.95 -62.22 -36.59
N PHE A 556 -27.60 -62.00 -37.87
CA PHE A 556 -28.29 -62.66 -38.99
C PHE A 556 -28.15 -64.20 -38.96
N ARG A 557 -27.00 -64.74 -38.54
CA ARG A 557 -26.80 -66.19 -38.39
C ARG A 557 -27.72 -66.77 -37.34
N LEU A 558 -27.76 -66.17 -36.15
CA LEU A 558 -28.61 -66.63 -35.04
C LEU A 558 -30.10 -66.53 -35.38
N GLU A 559 -30.51 -65.50 -36.13
CA GLU A 559 -31.88 -65.38 -36.60
C GLU A 559 -32.30 -66.48 -37.57
N ASN A 560 -31.42 -66.85 -38.50
CA ASN A 560 -31.70 -67.92 -39.44
C ASN A 560 -31.84 -69.27 -38.71
N GLU A 561 -31.05 -69.49 -37.67
CA GLU A 561 -31.19 -70.66 -36.81
C GLU A 561 -32.52 -70.67 -36.05
N LEU A 562 -32.92 -69.52 -35.47
CA LEU A 562 -34.20 -69.36 -34.79
C LEU A 562 -35.40 -69.61 -35.72
N ARG A 563 -35.38 -69.04 -36.94
CA ARG A 563 -36.42 -69.26 -37.96
C ARG A 563 -36.50 -70.74 -38.36
N GLY A 564 -35.36 -71.40 -38.50
CA GLY A 564 -35.28 -72.84 -38.79
C GLY A 564 -35.95 -73.71 -37.73
N ARG A 565 -35.70 -73.43 -36.44
CA ARG A 565 -36.32 -74.17 -35.32
C ARG A 565 -37.82 -73.90 -35.21
N ARG A 566 -38.26 -72.64 -35.35
CA ARG A 566 -39.69 -72.26 -35.30
C ARG A 566 -40.51 -72.92 -36.42
N ASN A 567 -39.95 -73.02 -37.61
CA ASN A 567 -40.59 -73.69 -38.73
C ASN A 567 -40.71 -75.21 -38.50
N ARG A 568 -39.69 -75.87 -37.94
CA ARG A 568 -39.79 -77.30 -37.58
C ARG A 568 -40.89 -77.58 -36.54
N GLY A 569 -40.98 -76.77 -35.49
CA GLY A 569 -42.04 -76.90 -34.48
C GLY A 569 -43.44 -76.68 -35.05
N ARG A 570 -43.62 -75.68 -35.93
CA ARG A 570 -44.90 -75.45 -36.63
C ARG A 570 -45.28 -76.58 -37.59
N ILE A 571 -44.31 -77.17 -38.28
CA ILE A 571 -44.55 -78.31 -39.18
C ILE A 571 -45.00 -79.55 -38.38
N ILE A 572 -44.37 -79.84 -37.24
CA ILE A 572 -44.74 -80.98 -36.39
C ILE A 572 -46.12 -80.75 -35.75
N ALA A 573 -46.37 -79.57 -35.17
CA ALA A 573 -47.67 -79.22 -34.61
C ALA A 573 -48.78 -79.22 -35.66
N GLY A 574 -48.51 -78.67 -36.85
CA GLY A 574 -49.42 -78.72 -37.99
C GLY A 574 -49.71 -80.15 -38.45
N GLY A 575 -48.71 -81.04 -38.42
CA GLY A 575 -48.88 -82.47 -38.68
C GLY A 575 -49.78 -83.16 -37.63
N ILE A 576 -49.57 -82.88 -36.34
CA ILE A 576 -50.39 -83.44 -35.25
C ILE A 576 -51.83 -82.90 -35.30
N ILE A 577 -52.01 -81.60 -35.50
CA ILE A 577 -53.34 -80.98 -35.67
C ILE A 577 -54.03 -81.56 -36.92
N GLY A 578 -53.31 -81.77 -38.01
CA GLY A 578 -53.81 -82.46 -39.19
C GLY A 578 -54.30 -83.87 -38.89
N ILE A 579 -53.54 -84.67 -38.12
CA ILE A 579 -53.92 -86.01 -37.69
C ILE A 579 -55.16 -85.98 -36.77
N ILE A 580 -55.21 -85.05 -35.82
CA ILE A 580 -56.37 -84.87 -34.91
C ILE A 580 -57.62 -84.48 -35.70
N LEU A 581 -57.50 -83.56 -36.67
CA LEU A 581 -58.61 -83.14 -37.53
C LEU A 581 -59.10 -84.28 -38.42
N ILE A 582 -58.20 -85.11 -38.95
CA ILE A 582 -58.56 -86.31 -39.71
C ILE A 582 -59.28 -87.32 -38.81
N GLY A 583 -58.83 -87.50 -37.56
CA GLY A 583 -59.50 -88.34 -36.56
C GLY A 583 -60.90 -87.83 -36.20
N LEU A 584 -61.05 -86.52 -35.94
CA LEU A 584 -62.34 -85.89 -35.68
C LEU A 584 -63.28 -85.97 -36.88
N ALA A 585 -62.76 -85.79 -38.10
CA ALA A 585 -63.54 -85.96 -39.33
C ALA A 585 -64.00 -87.41 -39.53
N ALA A 586 -63.17 -88.39 -39.17
CA ALA A 586 -63.55 -89.81 -39.20
C ALA A 586 -64.63 -90.15 -38.15
N VAL A 587 -64.55 -89.58 -36.94
CA VAL A 587 -65.57 -89.74 -35.89
C VAL A 587 -66.89 -89.07 -36.29
N ALA A 588 -66.84 -87.88 -36.88
CA ALA A 588 -68.01 -87.18 -37.44
C ALA A 588 -68.63 -87.96 -38.61
N PHE A 589 -67.82 -88.68 -39.40
CA PHE A 589 -68.29 -89.57 -40.47
C PHE A 589 -68.95 -90.84 -39.91
N ALA A 590 -68.42 -91.42 -38.84
CA ALA A 590 -68.95 -92.65 -38.25
C ALA A 590 -70.24 -92.46 -37.44
N THR A 591 -70.46 -91.27 -36.88
CA THR A 591 -71.65 -90.93 -36.06
C THR A 591 -72.77 -90.23 -36.83
N ARG A 592 -72.68 -90.21 -38.18
CA ARG A 592 -73.67 -89.62 -39.10
C ARG A 592 -75.14 -89.86 -38.76
N PRO A 593 -75.62 -91.07 -38.39
CA PRO A 593 -77.03 -91.28 -38.13
C PRO A 593 -77.56 -90.67 -36.82
N GLN A 594 -76.69 -90.13 -35.94
CA GLN A 594 -77.10 -89.59 -34.63
C GLN A 594 -77.35 -88.07 -34.63
N TRP A 595 -76.86 -87.33 -35.64
CA TRP A 595 -76.92 -85.85 -35.64
C TRP A 595 -77.63 -85.26 -36.88
N GLU A 596 -77.96 -86.06 -37.90
CA GLU A 596 -78.71 -85.60 -39.09
C GLU A 596 -80.14 -85.12 -38.77
N GLY A 597 -80.78 -85.69 -37.73
CA GLY A 597 -82.13 -85.30 -37.32
C GLY A 597 -82.22 -83.96 -36.55
N ALA A 598 -81.10 -83.43 -36.07
CA ALA A 598 -81.07 -82.18 -35.30
C ALA A 598 -80.86 -80.92 -36.17
N LEU A 599 -80.32 -81.08 -37.39
CA LEU A 599 -79.96 -79.95 -38.26
C LEU A 599 -80.99 -79.66 -39.37
N PHE A 600 -82.00 -80.51 -39.59
CA PHE A 600 -82.97 -80.35 -40.69
C PHE A 600 -84.43 -80.80 -40.38
N PRO A 601 -85.27 -80.00 -39.71
CA PRO A 601 -86.72 -80.26 -39.63
C PRO A 601 -87.51 -79.74 -40.86
N SER A 602 -88.61 -80.43 -41.19
CA SER A 602 -89.49 -80.31 -42.38
C SER A 602 -90.49 -79.13 -42.31
N PRO A 603 -90.93 -78.52 -43.45
CA PRO A 603 -91.80 -77.34 -43.45
C PRO A 603 -93.30 -77.66 -43.38
N THR A 604 -94.09 -76.85 -42.66
CA THR A 604 -95.57 -76.86 -42.68
C THR A 604 -96.10 -75.40 -42.62
N PRO A 605 -97.16 -75.03 -43.37
CA PRO A 605 -97.53 -73.64 -43.65
C PRO A 605 -98.46 -72.97 -42.60
N THR A 606 -98.25 -71.64 -42.48
CA THR A 606 -99.21 -70.51 -42.40
C THR A 606 -100.52 -70.61 -41.59
N ASP A 607 -100.71 -69.76 -40.57
CA ASP A 607 -101.64 -68.60 -40.62
C ASP A 607 -101.61 -67.67 -39.36
N THR A 608 -101.33 -66.40 -39.63
CA THR A 608 -102.11 -65.17 -39.28
C THR A 608 -102.65 -64.86 -37.85
N ALA A 609 -101.97 -63.88 -37.22
CA ALA A 609 -102.39 -62.61 -36.57
C ALA A 609 -103.13 -62.49 -35.20
N THR A 610 -102.56 -61.61 -34.34
CA THR A 610 -103.20 -60.47 -33.58
C THR A 610 -103.23 -60.49 -32.03
N ALA A 611 -102.90 -59.30 -31.46
CA ALA A 611 -103.09 -58.69 -30.11
C ALA A 611 -102.14 -59.08 -28.94
N THR A 612 -101.27 -58.18 -28.42
CA THR A 612 -101.46 -57.10 -27.38
C THR A 612 -101.52 -57.67 -25.94
N ALA A 613 -100.82 -57.23 -24.87
CA ALA A 613 -99.93 -56.10 -24.53
C ALA A 613 -98.92 -56.47 -23.40
N SER A 614 -97.96 -55.56 -23.20
CA SER A 614 -97.50 -54.98 -21.90
C SER A 614 -96.13 -55.39 -21.29
N ILE A 615 -95.22 -54.41 -21.37
CA ILE A 615 -94.24 -53.87 -20.39
C ILE A 615 -93.10 -54.78 -19.87
N THR A 616 -91.84 -54.32 -19.67
CA THR A 616 -91.32 -52.97 -19.42
C THR A 616 -89.79 -52.91 -19.69
N TYR A 617 -89.39 -51.86 -20.45
CA TYR A 617 -88.20 -50.97 -20.38
C TYR A 617 -86.75 -51.52 -20.34
N THR A 618 -85.70 -50.98 -20.97
CA THR A 618 -85.33 -49.97 -22.02
C THR A 618 -83.81 -49.60 -21.75
N PRO A 619 -83.08 -48.71 -22.47
CA PRO A 619 -82.41 -49.02 -23.74
C PRO A 619 -81.01 -48.33 -23.95
N SER A 620 -80.48 -48.51 -25.17
CA SER A 620 -79.86 -47.53 -26.12
C SER A 620 -78.45 -46.90 -25.92
N MET A 621 -77.47 -47.44 -26.65
CA MET A 621 -76.86 -46.97 -27.94
C MET A 621 -76.83 -45.47 -28.38
N THR A 622 -75.59 -44.99 -28.63
CA THR A 622 -74.99 -44.29 -29.82
C THR A 622 -75.15 -42.75 -30.07
N PRO A 623 -74.41 -42.12 -31.04
CA PRO A 623 -73.42 -41.03 -30.84
C PRO A 623 -73.85 -39.68 -31.50
N THR A 624 -72.96 -38.68 -31.62
CA THR A 624 -72.78 -37.73 -32.78
C THR A 624 -71.99 -36.47 -32.38
N ALA A 625 -71.27 -35.87 -33.33
CA ALA A 625 -70.41 -34.69 -33.20
C ALA A 625 -70.99 -33.39 -33.81
N SER A 626 -70.42 -32.25 -33.37
CA SER A 626 -70.13 -30.96 -34.05
C SER A 626 -70.97 -29.68 -33.80
N ASP A 627 -70.18 -28.60 -33.63
CA ASP A 627 -70.32 -27.15 -33.88
C ASP A 627 -70.80 -26.12 -32.80
N THR A 628 -69.83 -25.23 -32.47
CA THR A 628 -69.69 -23.85 -31.89
C THR A 628 -70.86 -22.83 -32.04
N PRO A 629 -70.94 -21.62 -31.38
CA PRO A 629 -69.95 -20.82 -30.59
C PRO A 629 -70.43 -20.02 -29.29
N LEU A 630 -69.43 -19.45 -28.54
CA LEU A 630 -69.32 -18.26 -27.61
C LEU A 630 -70.51 -17.67 -26.78
N PRO A 631 -70.34 -16.78 -25.73
CA PRO A 631 -69.19 -16.37 -24.89
C PRO A 631 -69.43 -16.26 -23.35
N SER A 632 -68.34 -15.94 -22.61
CA SER A 632 -68.24 -15.06 -21.40
C SER A 632 -68.53 -15.57 -19.97
N ALA A 633 -67.47 -15.55 -19.13
CA ALA A 633 -67.30 -14.82 -17.85
C ALA A 633 -66.56 -15.62 -16.73
N THR A 634 -65.44 -15.04 -16.27
CA THR A 634 -64.66 -15.19 -15.01
C THR A 634 -65.54 -15.08 -13.74
N PRO A 635 -65.10 -15.31 -12.47
CA PRO A 635 -63.78 -15.67 -11.93
C PRO A 635 -63.74 -16.68 -10.74
N THR A 636 -62.51 -16.98 -10.28
CA THR A 636 -62.01 -16.97 -8.87
C THR A 636 -61.25 -18.24 -8.47
N ALA A 637 -59.99 -18.08 -8.06
CA ALA A 637 -59.17 -19.11 -7.42
C ALA A 637 -59.20 -18.96 -5.89
N SER A 638 -59.34 -20.07 -5.17
CA SER A 638 -59.16 -20.14 -3.72
C SER A 638 -58.07 -21.15 -3.38
N LEU A 639 -57.14 -20.71 -2.53
CA LEU A 639 -55.98 -21.43 -2.01
C LEU A 639 -56.41 -22.52 -1.00
N THR A 640 -55.66 -23.62 -0.96
CA THR A 640 -55.73 -24.62 0.13
C THR A 640 -54.30 -25.06 0.52
N PRO A 641 -53.97 -25.13 1.84
CA PRO A 641 -52.60 -25.24 2.34
C PRO A 641 -52.01 -26.66 2.42
N THR A 642 -50.68 -26.69 2.47
CA THR A 642 -49.75 -27.83 2.56
C THR A 642 -49.69 -28.48 3.96
N PRO A 643 -49.53 -29.81 4.09
CA PRO A 643 -49.22 -30.46 5.36
C PRO A 643 -47.71 -30.55 5.65
N THR A 644 -47.38 -30.43 6.93
CA THR A 644 -46.04 -30.59 7.52
C THR A 644 -45.78 -32.07 7.87
N PHE A 645 -44.56 -32.58 7.63
CA PHE A 645 -44.09 -33.82 8.23
C PHE A 645 -42.75 -33.63 8.93
N THR A 646 -42.72 -34.10 10.18
CA THR A 646 -41.58 -34.17 11.09
C THR A 646 -41.06 -35.61 11.08
N ALA A 647 -39.74 -35.81 10.97
CA ALA A 647 -39.09 -37.04 11.41
C ALA A 647 -37.62 -36.81 11.79
N THR A 648 -37.35 -37.12 13.05
CA THR A 648 -36.07 -37.28 13.75
C THR A 648 -35.30 -38.50 13.22
N TRP A 649 -33.95 -38.55 13.36
CA TRP A 649 -33.20 -39.65 14.02
C TRP A 649 -31.66 -39.49 13.95
N THR A 650 -31.06 -39.62 15.14
CA THR A 650 -29.75 -40.16 15.58
C THR A 650 -28.42 -39.88 14.89
N TRP A 651 -27.47 -39.43 15.73
CA TRP A 651 -26.03 -39.36 15.53
C TRP A 651 -25.30 -40.66 15.89
N THR A 652 -24.29 -41.00 15.10
CA THR A 652 -23.21 -41.93 15.47
C THR A 652 -21.86 -41.27 15.11
N PRO A 653 -20.87 -41.20 16.02
CA PRO A 653 -19.66 -40.42 15.81
C PRO A 653 -18.49 -41.27 15.27
N SER A 654 -17.67 -40.70 14.38
CA SER A 654 -16.21 -40.90 14.36
C SER A 654 -15.52 -39.86 13.45
N PRO A 655 -14.27 -39.46 13.72
CA PRO A 655 -13.71 -38.15 13.36
C PRO A 655 -12.84 -38.18 12.09
N THR A 656 -12.64 -37.02 11.46
CA THR A 656 -11.32 -36.36 11.27
C THR A 656 -11.57 -35.02 10.55
N TRP A 657 -11.28 -33.91 11.23
CA TRP A 657 -11.34 -32.55 10.68
C TRP A 657 -10.05 -32.22 9.93
N THR A 658 -10.18 -31.70 8.70
CA THR A 658 -9.20 -30.83 8.04
C THR A 658 -9.93 -29.53 7.69
N PRO A 659 -9.53 -28.35 8.21
CA PRO A 659 -10.22 -27.10 7.90
C PRO A 659 -9.71 -26.53 6.57
N SER A 660 -10.61 -26.36 5.61
CA SER A 660 -10.45 -25.39 4.52
C SER A 660 -11.57 -24.35 4.67
N TYR A 661 -11.20 -23.14 5.06
CA TYR A 661 -12.09 -21.99 5.09
C TYR A 661 -12.02 -21.27 3.74
N THR A 662 -13.15 -21.14 3.06
CA THR A 662 -13.38 -20.04 2.11
C THR A 662 -14.87 -19.70 2.11
N PRO A 663 -15.35 -18.80 2.99
CA PRO A 663 -16.70 -18.27 2.87
C PRO A 663 -16.73 -17.22 1.74
N THR A 664 -17.39 -17.60 0.64
CA THR A 664 -17.86 -16.66 -0.38
C THR A 664 -19.12 -15.98 0.14
N ALA A 665 -19.07 -14.67 0.38
CA ALA A 665 -20.27 -13.87 0.65
C ALA A 665 -20.87 -13.39 -0.68
N THR A 666 -22.03 -13.93 -1.02
CA THR A 666 -22.85 -13.51 -2.16
C THR A 666 -23.76 -12.35 -1.74
N LEU A 667 -23.74 -11.25 -2.49
CA LEU A 667 -24.69 -10.15 -2.33
C LEU A 667 -25.99 -10.41 -3.11
N THR A 668 -27.10 -9.96 -2.52
CA THR A 668 -28.28 -9.24 -3.07
C THR A 668 -29.60 -9.87 -2.62
N PRO A 669 -30.47 -9.09 -1.93
CA PRO A 669 -31.73 -8.75 -2.57
C PRO A 669 -32.09 -7.26 -2.48
N THR A 670 -32.61 -6.77 -3.60
CA THR A 670 -33.17 -5.44 -3.85
C THR A 670 -34.51 -5.28 -3.13
N HIS A 671 -34.70 -4.21 -2.36
CA HIS A 671 -36.04 -3.69 -2.07
C HIS A 671 -36.07 -2.17 -2.17
N THR A 672 -37.00 -1.71 -3.00
CA THR A 672 -37.33 -0.33 -3.32
C THR A 672 -38.37 0.18 -2.34
N PHE A 673 -38.15 1.34 -1.71
CA PHE A 673 -39.23 2.17 -1.19
C PHE A 673 -38.93 3.65 -1.45
N THR A 674 -39.87 4.26 -2.16
CA THR A 674 -40.01 5.71 -2.40
C THR A 674 -40.81 6.31 -1.24
N PRO A 675 -40.39 7.48 -0.72
CA PRO A 675 -41.34 8.60 -0.76
C PRO A 675 -40.68 9.92 -1.16
N THR A 676 -41.47 10.70 -1.88
CA THR A 676 -41.25 12.10 -2.28
C THR A 676 -41.88 13.01 -1.22
N ASP A 677 -41.15 13.99 -0.69
CA ASP A 677 -41.54 15.40 -0.81
C ASP A 677 -40.48 16.39 -0.32
N THR A 678 -40.61 17.60 -0.87
CA THR A 678 -39.60 18.64 -1.10
C THR A 678 -39.54 19.68 0.03
N ALA A 679 -38.34 20.16 0.37
CA ALA A 679 -38.07 21.58 0.69
C ALA A 679 -36.57 21.92 0.56
N THR A 680 -36.26 22.90 -0.28
CA THR A 680 -34.95 23.54 -0.50
C THR A 680 -34.59 24.43 0.71
N PRO A 681 -33.32 24.54 1.11
CA PRO A 681 -32.51 25.65 0.61
C PRO A 681 -31.04 25.28 0.29
N THR A 682 -30.48 26.11 -0.58
CA THR A 682 -29.15 26.10 -1.17
C THR A 682 -28.07 26.52 -0.16
N SER A 683 -26.93 25.80 -0.13
CA SER A 683 -25.60 26.43 -0.03
C SER A 683 -24.52 25.47 -0.56
N THR A 684 -23.74 26.01 -1.49
CA THR A 684 -22.50 25.52 -2.10
C THR A 684 -21.44 25.14 -1.05
N ASP A 685 -20.79 23.99 -1.21
CA ASP A 685 -19.32 23.89 -1.35
C ASP A 685 -18.86 22.48 -1.75
N THR A 686 -17.84 22.48 -2.60
CA THR A 686 -17.16 21.33 -3.21
C THR A 686 -15.95 21.01 -2.31
N PRO A 687 -15.62 19.74 -1.95
CA PRO A 687 -14.70 18.98 -2.81
C PRO A 687 -14.87 17.44 -2.83
N THR A 688 -14.58 16.89 -4.02
CA THR A 688 -13.78 15.69 -4.34
C THR A 688 -13.82 14.47 -3.43
N SER A 689 -14.34 13.35 -3.96
CA SER A 689 -14.15 12.00 -3.41
C SER A 689 -13.09 11.21 -4.19
N THR A 690 -12.48 10.25 -3.46
CA THR A 690 -11.80 8.98 -3.88
C THR A 690 -10.25 9.01 -3.88
N PRO A 691 -9.50 7.96 -3.44
CA PRO A 691 -9.86 6.65 -2.86
C PRO A 691 -9.21 6.29 -1.50
N THR A 692 -9.79 5.27 -0.88
CA THR A 692 -9.26 4.39 0.17
C THR A 692 -7.98 3.65 -0.24
N THR A 693 -6.94 3.67 0.61
CA THR A 693 -5.86 2.67 0.61
C THR A 693 -5.76 1.96 1.96
N THR A 694 -5.79 0.64 1.88
CA THR A 694 -5.73 -0.33 2.97
C THR A 694 -4.32 -0.46 3.57
N LEU A 695 -4.34 -0.69 4.88
CA LEU A 695 -3.31 -0.86 5.91
C LEU A 695 -1.99 -1.56 5.53
N THR A 696 -0.89 -0.91 5.90
CA THR A 696 0.42 -1.52 6.26
C THR A 696 0.66 -1.19 7.75
N PRO A 697 1.14 -2.11 8.60
CA PRO A 697 1.26 -1.86 10.05
C PRO A 697 2.35 -0.82 10.32
N SER A 698 1.93 0.43 10.49
CA SER A 698 2.75 1.52 11.00
C SER A 698 2.74 1.48 12.53
N GLN A 699 3.87 1.76 13.16
CA GLN A 699 3.93 1.95 14.61
C GLN A 699 2.86 2.97 15.01
N THR A 700 1.93 2.53 15.87
CA THR A 700 0.80 3.33 16.32
C THR A 700 1.34 4.64 16.91
N THR A 701 1.13 5.74 16.20
CA THR A 701 1.17 7.07 16.79
C THR A 701 0.13 7.09 17.89
N THR A 702 0.61 6.97 19.12
CA THR A 702 -0.14 7.14 20.36
C THR A 702 -1.02 8.38 20.23
N PRO A 703 -2.37 8.25 20.17
CA PRO A 703 -3.24 9.41 20.15
C PRO A 703 -2.96 10.31 21.37
N PRO A 704 -3.03 11.63 21.23
CA PRO A 704 -2.93 12.53 22.38
C PRO A 704 -4.03 12.17 23.38
N ALA A 705 -3.64 11.91 24.63
CA ALA A 705 -4.61 11.62 25.69
C ALA A 705 -5.42 12.89 25.99
N LEU A 706 -6.75 12.78 26.00
CA LEU A 706 -7.66 13.84 26.41
C LEU A 706 -7.47 14.17 27.90
N CYS A 707 -7.34 13.13 28.73
CA CYS A 707 -7.15 13.24 30.17
C CYS A 707 -6.64 11.92 30.77
N GLN A 708 -6.25 11.95 32.05
CA GLN A 708 -5.89 10.78 32.84
C GLN A 708 -7.00 10.42 33.83
N ALA A 709 -7.29 9.13 33.97
CA ALA A 709 -8.29 8.58 34.88
C ALA A 709 -7.77 7.34 35.62
N TYR A 710 -8.47 6.92 36.67
CA TYR A 710 -8.20 5.67 37.37
C TYR A 710 -9.48 4.94 37.78
N VAL A 711 -9.35 3.63 37.99
CA VAL A 711 -10.45 2.75 38.39
C VAL A 711 -10.90 3.06 39.83
N SER A 712 -12.14 3.51 40.00
CA SER A 712 -12.69 3.91 41.31
C SER A 712 -13.29 2.75 42.11
N ARG A 713 -13.71 1.65 41.44
CA ARG A 713 -14.39 0.52 42.08
C ARG A 713 -13.43 -0.51 42.67
N GLU A 714 -13.70 -0.92 43.91
CA GLU A 714 -12.94 -1.97 44.62
C GLU A 714 -13.00 -3.33 43.91
N SER A 715 -14.12 -3.65 43.23
CA SER A 715 -14.28 -4.89 42.48
C SER A 715 -13.49 -4.95 41.17
N GLY A 716 -12.80 -3.86 40.79
CA GLY A 716 -12.29 -3.67 39.44
C GLY A 716 -13.39 -3.40 38.42
N ILE A 717 -13.00 -3.12 37.18
CA ILE A 717 -13.90 -2.76 36.07
C ILE A 717 -13.58 -3.60 34.83
N ASN A 718 -14.57 -3.76 33.95
CA ASN A 718 -14.37 -4.47 32.69
C ASN A 718 -13.99 -3.48 31.59
N LEU A 719 -12.80 -3.67 31.01
CA LEU A 719 -12.39 -3.06 29.74
C LEU A 719 -13.04 -3.84 28.60
N ARG A 720 -13.78 -3.14 27.74
CA ARG A 720 -14.63 -3.76 26.72
C ARG A 720 -14.21 -3.39 25.29
N GLU A 721 -14.64 -4.20 24.33
CA GLU A 721 -14.32 -3.98 22.92
C GLU A 721 -15.16 -2.85 22.29
N GLU A 722 -16.41 -2.68 22.74
CA GLU A 722 -17.34 -1.66 22.27
C GLU A 722 -18.00 -0.91 23.45
N PRO A 723 -18.48 0.34 23.27
CA PRO A 723 -19.11 1.17 24.31
C PRO A 723 -20.54 0.71 24.65
N THR A 724 -20.65 -0.52 25.13
CA THR A 724 -21.92 -1.15 25.50
C THR A 724 -21.69 -2.20 26.58
N THR A 725 -22.67 -2.39 27.46
CA THR A 725 -22.54 -3.35 28.56
C THR A 725 -22.56 -4.82 28.13
N VAL A 726 -23.01 -5.10 26.89
CA VAL A 726 -23.13 -6.46 26.34
C VAL A 726 -21.92 -6.90 25.50
N SER A 727 -20.99 -5.99 25.20
CA SER A 727 -19.82 -6.32 24.37
C SER A 727 -18.84 -7.23 25.09
N VAL A 728 -18.00 -7.89 24.29
CA VAL A 728 -16.96 -8.79 24.79
C VAL A 728 -16.02 -8.02 25.73
N ARG A 729 -15.69 -8.67 26.85
CA ARG A 729 -14.70 -8.15 27.79
C ARG A 729 -13.30 -8.44 27.27
N VAL A 730 -12.55 -7.38 26.96
CA VAL A 730 -11.13 -7.44 26.60
C VAL A 730 -10.31 -7.82 27.82
N ARG A 731 -10.49 -7.12 28.95
CA ARG A 731 -9.80 -7.41 30.21
C ARG A 731 -10.57 -6.91 31.43
N MET A 732 -10.24 -7.42 32.61
CA MET A 732 -10.67 -6.84 33.88
C MET A 732 -9.52 -6.00 34.45
N LEU A 733 -9.79 -4.72 34.72
CA LEU A 733 -8.83 -3.78 35.29
C LEU A 733 -9.01 -3.73 36.82
N PRO A 734 -7.97 -3.97 37.62
CA PRO A 734 -8.06 -3.86 39.08
C PRO A 734 -8.22 -2.40 39.53
N GLN A 735 -8.62 -2.21 40.79
CA GLN A 735 -8.73 -0.89 41.41
C GLN A 735 -7.40 -0.11 41.31
N ASN A 736 -7.49 1.22 41.20
CA ASN A 736 -6.33 2.13 41.06
C ASN A 736 -5.47 1.93 39.81
N THR A 737 -5.92 1.16 38.82
CA THR A 737 -5.27 1.13 37.52
C THR A 737 -5.41 2.50 36.85
N THR A 738 -4.29 3.15 36.53
CA THR A 738 -4.25 4.43 35.81
C THR A 738 -4.38 4.22 34.31
N MET A 739 -5.09 5.12 33.64
CA MET A 739 -5.35 5.04 32.21
C MET A 739 -5.44 6.41 31.57
N GLU A 740 -5.13 6.47 30.28
CA GLU A 740 -5.26 7.65 29.45
C GLU A 740 -6.53 7.53 28.62
N VAL A 741 -7.40 8.53 28.73
CA VAL A 741 -8.60 8.63 27.90
C VAL A 741 -8.20 9.15 26.53
N ILE A 742 -8.60 8.43 25.49
CA ILE A 742 -8.30 8.75 24.09
C ILE A 742 -9.53 9.34 23.39
N GLN A 743 -10.71 8.83 23.72
CA GLN A 743 -11.96 9.20 23.05
C GLN A 743 -13.14 9.11 24.01
N ILE A 744 -14.17 9.92 23.78
CA ILE A 744 -15.43 9.92 24.55
C ILE A 744 -16.58 9.67 23.56
N GLN A 745 -17.51 8.79 23.90
CA GLN A 745 -18.68 8.51 23.06
C GLN A 745 -19.91 8.16 23.94
N PRO A 746 -21.14 8.56 23.56
CA PRO A 746 -22.34 8.07 24.22
C PRO A 746 -22.52 6.56 24.02
N GLY A 747 -22.95 5.86 25.07
CA GLY A 747 -23.25 4.43 25.04
C GLY A 747 -24.44 4.12 24.14
N THR A 748 -24.37 3.00 23.41
CA THR A 748 -25.41 2.62 22.45
C THR A 748 -26.72 2.19 23.14
N ASN A 749 -26.62 1.67 24.38
CA ASN A 749 -27.74 1.03 25.09
C ASN A 749 -27.94 1.53 26.53
N ASP A 750 -26.97 2.26 27.09
CA ASP A 750 -27.04 2.93 28.37
C ASP A 750 -26.76 4.41 28.12
N GLN A 751 -27.63 5.31 28.59
CA GLN A 751 -27.54 6.77 28.37
C GLN A 751 -26.35 7.42 29.11
N LEU A 752 -25.24 6.69 29.25
CA LEU A 752 -24.02 7.05 29.94
C LEU A 752 -22.90 7.27 28.92
N LEU A 753 -21.92 8.10 29.28
CA LEU A 753 -20.72 8.25 28.47
C LEU A 753 -19.78 7.06 28.66
N TRP A 754 -19.12 6.70 27.57
CA TRP A 754 -18.08 5.70 27.52
C TRP A 754 -16.77 6.35 27.08
N TYR A 755 -15.72 6.00 27.78
CA TYR A 755 -14.38 6.49 27.58
C TYR A 755 -13.56 5.37 26.95
N GLN A 756 -13.02 5.60 25.77
CA GLN A 756 -11.99 4.74 25.21
C GLN A 756 -10.69 5.07 25.92
N VAL A 757 -10.12 4.07 26.58
CA VAL A 757 -8.94 4.25 27.42
C VAL A 757 -7.81 3.36 26.94
N ARG A 758 -6.59 3.89 27.04
CA ARG A 758 -5.35 3.13 26.94
C ARG A 758 -4.76 2.98 28.32
N THR A 759 -4.43 1.75 28.68
CA THR A 759 -3.77 1.44 29.95
C THR A 759 -2.73 0.35 29.76
N ARG A 760 -1.73 0.32 30.65
CA ARG A 760 -0.70 -0.71 30.68
C ARG A 760 -0.93 -1.59 31.91
N VAL A 761 -1.12 -2.89 31.67
CA VAL A 761 -1.30 -3.90 32.73
C VAL A 761 -0.39 -5.08 32.41
N ASP A 762 0.45 -5.51 33.35
CA ASP A 762 1.44 -6.59 33.15
C ASP A 762 2.34 -6.38 31.92
N ASP A 763 2.86 -5.16 31.77
CA ASP A 763 3.74 -4.74 30.67
C ASP A 763 3.15 -4.83 29.25
N THR A 764 1.83 -5.06 29.16
CA THR A 764 1.07 -5.09 27.90
C THR A 764 0.11 -3.90 27.84
N PHE A 765 0.03 -3.24 26.69
CA PHE A 765 -0.95 -2.18 26.46
C PHE A 765 -2.30 -2.77 26.07
N TYR A 766 -3.35 -2.27 26.71
CA TYR A 766 -4.73 -2.58 26.36
C TYR A 766 -5.45 -1.29 25.99
N VAL A 767 -6.25 -1.38 24.94
CA VAL A 767 -7.18 -0.31 24.53
C VAL A 767 -8.58 -0.89 24.55
N GLY A 768 -9.53 -0.14 25.09
CA GLY A 768 -10.92 -0.54 25.12
C GLY A 768 -11.79 0.50 25.81
N TRP A 769 -13.06 0.17 25.95
CA TRP A 769 -14.08 1.07 26.47
C TRP A 769 -14.40 0.76 27.92
N VAL A 770 -14.52 1.82 28.71
CA VAL A 770 -14.95 1.80 30.11
C VAL A 770 -16.02 2.87 30.32
N ARG A 771 -16.90 2.63 31.28
CA ARG A 771 -18.09 3.47 31.48
C ARG A 771 -17.79 4.56 32.50
N GLU A 772 -18.40 5.73 32.31
CA GLU A 772 -18.19 6.93 33.13
C GLU A 772 -18.29 6.70 34.64
N ASP A 773 -19.35 6.03 35.10
CA ASP A 773 -19.65 5.75 36.51
C ASP A 773 -18.69 4.74 37.18
N THR A 774 -17.60 4.37 36.50
CA THR A 774 -16.60 3.41 36.97
C THR A 774 -15.20 4.02 37.10
N LEU A 775 -15.06 5.30 36.74
CA LEU A 775 -13.80 6.03 36.74
C LEU A 775 -13.84 7.21 37.70
N ASN A 776 -12.65 7.62 38.15
CA ASN A 776 -12.39 8.96 38.68
C ASN A 776 -11.29 9.62 37.84
N PHE A 777 -11.41 10.92 37.60
CA PHE A 777 -10.49 11.66 36.74
C PHE A 777 -9.38 12.34 37.55
N LEU A 778 -8.14 12.23 37.07
CA LEU A 778 -6.96 12.90 37.62
C LEU A 778 -6.75 14.27 36.96
N THR A 779 -7.14 14.40 35.70
CA THR A 779 -7.17 15.66 34.94
C THR A 779 -8.53 15.83 34.28
N ASP A 780 -9.00 17.06 34.14
CA ASP A 780 -10.28 17.36 33.49
C ASP A 780 -10.23 16.94 32.00
N CYS A 781 -11.31 16.31 31.52
CA CYS A 781 -11.40 15.77 30.16
C CYS A 781 -11.96 16.77 29.14
N GLY A 782 -12.31 17.99 29.58
CA GLY A 782 -12.94 18.99 28.74
C GLY A 782 -14.38 18.61 28.35
N ASP A 783 -15.09 19.54 27.73
CA ASP A 783 -16.42 19.27 27.17
C ASP A 783 -16.32 18.42 25.90
N LEU A 784 -17.38 17.66 25.61
CA LEU A 784 -17.50 16.81 24.41
C LEU A 784 -17.15 17.63 23.15
N PRO A 785 -16.27 17.13 22.25
CA PRO A 785 -16.06 17.75 20.94
C PRO A 785 -17.31 17.68 20.06
#